data_AF-A0A2I1HFH5-F1
#
_entry.id   AF-A0A2I1HFH5-F1
#
_cell.length_a   1.000
_cell.length_b   1.000
_cell.length_c   1.000
_cell.angle_alpha   90.00
_cell.angle_beta   90.00
_cell.angle_gamma   90.00
#
_symmetry.space_group_name_H-M   'P 1'
#
loop_
_entity.id
_entity.type
_entity.pdbx_description
1 polymer ?
#
loop_
_entity_poly.entity_id
_entity_poly.type
_entity_poly.pdbx_seq_one_letter_code
_entity_poly.pdbx_strand_id
1 'polypeptide(L)'
;MSYSSKDETDEYKDDNNVSDSKNSQNLTRDNRDNYSGNSQGKDRKPNNSSSIWSNLTTMPDMINKLMSGSSKDEDKIKVIFHVHFPEDIDKVGNPVVLGNVKELGSWKNPIVKLSPQNRTYWRSSPVIISLSSVRGEIQYKYAIHTPKPVFRGKEKIEFEGVNYGDNRILNIKRNDQFDIFKSNHQLPRLSYIHDFAFVDYIYNSINADNLKAKVMEYQHLLTLHNDYTIRASNLDFIADRIDVENKDKRLFLCFLLGHYTSRRRGSFYELQNKFQSGLLLDALEGYKQDTLPSNTKNQMSSAIITLVQHNAFQMQFDWLIIFTIASEVDPNFSFIDHLKSLKYSNDKLVKFIQGIEIIKSYINGIEPEFYIKIAKWLIQLCHNMDHLFVLWNDILSHSSELDKSIFKHFIEQIRESISHDDAAALEKHFKSLPRDYRQDASEVFRSRTLFLLEGSNRDWTNENITAIKNLLHEDNLNWSREEVIRLLDLTSQSNTLELLNIFPEILDNWFRNNFSDTKKKKIPTTCVAWFKNLLIKLDTGTSTKNRKENNIVFSVFLHLERIYPLLGHRKNVWQSLTTSAIERVRVCSESQIFSATKFTVQIKEQDIITLFLDLIKEMLNKAVRQIDDQLINKIYTICNCKGKNLEVPNTVSEEILHHIITRLQNQSSASDPSEHHLNILRASQFWSIILRAIGNVTKLHSNPFVQRVKKSINDLGGLLREKKIDIQLLQQLLEFSDEILFQHFDAAVSKEKAIVDVIVSQDEIAELRKLCGKFQLQLDILFKFYNEFCPISQVTDVDDYIQDVKKHMASSNKVMLREVLPPDYWAFHEKTLIISRRCYKYIQSRFFRNIFENYVQEDTAATKVEYIAQRLMPEVFKKYDTYCEQFKEWEKLKCSDASLFWNNVTDVNAELDLMEVYKEHKNQKLIQTLDYLSKISHWTKRLEELEKVVNLFKIPRIENDWLNKSLKFLKDDSKKLSQINSFFNCLNNNISNANQECWKLIKELSNADGFISFLEEIVEHDIKNLINGVDDHSDERLVQEDTVSSLIQVKQILLPFMNKNKRDDIASFLASLSNIIKKNPTLGEKIALCNSCHIALRNIYKNISDRGEVTKEKIKNAVLNG
;
A
#
# COMPACT_ATOMS: atom_id res chain seq x y z
N MET A 1 0.12 -20.14 21.08
CA MET A 1 0.93 -19.11 21.76
C MET A 1 0.09 -17.84 21.77
N SER A 2 -0.30 -17.17 22.86
CA SER A 2 -0.13 -17.31 24.33
C SER A 2 -0.20 -15.85 24.82
N TYR A 3 -1.35 -15.34 25.23
CA TYR A 3 -1.96 -15.43 26.59
C TYR A 3 -1.33 -14.48 27.62
N SER A 4 -2.09 -13.45 28.01
CA SER A 4 -2.40 -13.02 29.40
C SER A 4 -3.29 -11.76 29.34
N SER A 5 -4.47 -11.59 29.97
CA SER A 5 -5.01 -11.94 31.32
C SER A 5 -4.79 -10.82 32.35
N LYS A 6 -5.76 -10.40 33.19
CA LYS A 6 -7.22 -10.69 33.28
C LYS A 6 -7.90 -9.72 34.30
N ASP A 7 -9.08 -10.13 34.80
CA ASP A 7 -9.77 -9.75 36.06
C ASP A 7 -10.91 -8.70 35.93
N GLU A 8 -12.12 -8.90 36.49
CA GLU A 8 -12.70 -10.07 37.19
C GLU A 8 -14.27 -10.11 37.09
N THR A 9 -14.87 -11.30 37.34
CA THR A 9 -16.24 -11.70 37.83
C THR A 9 -17.47 -10.74 37.81
N ASP A 10 -18.75 -11.16 37.71
CA ASP A 10 -19.40 -12.48 37.46
C ASP A 10 -20.93 -12.37 37.10
N GLU A 11 -21.45 -13.45 36.49
CA GLU A 11 -22.81 -14.07 36.54
C GLU A 11 -24.21 -13.38 36.26
N TYR A 12 -25.09 -14.23 35.68
CA TYR A 12 -26.58 -14.35 35.65
C TYR A 12 -27.59 -13.31 35.05
N LYS A 13 -28.23 -13.77 33.95
CA LYS A 13 -29.67 -13.85 33.56
C LYS A 13 -30.76 -12.79 33.93
N ASP A 14 -31.45 -12.38 32.86
CA ASP A 14 -32.92 -12.31 32.60
C ASP A 14 -33.92 -11.39 33.37
N ASP A 15 -34.87 -10.88 32.56
CA ASP A 15 -36.28 -10.48 32.83
C ASP A 15 -36.75 -9.09 33.38
N ASN A 16 -37.33 -8.31 32.46
CA ASN A 16 -38.67 -7.68 32.46
C ASN A 16 -39.14 -6.56 33.44
N ASN A 17 -39.43 -5.37 32.86
CA ASN A 17 -40.51 -4.37 33.16
C ASN A 17 -40.58 -3.68 34.56
N VAL A 18 -40.99 -2.41 34.72
CA VAL A 18 -42.30 -1.75 34.41
C VAL A 18 -42.15 -0.19 34.31
N SER A 19 -43.24 0.51 33.96
CA SER A 19 -43.47 1.96 33.68
C SER A 19 -43.14 2.99 34.82
N ASP A 20 -43.35 4.33 34.76
CA ASP A 20 -44.32 5.13 33.97
C ASP A 20 -44.10 6.67 33.87
N SER A 21 -44.69 7.27 32.82
CA SER A 21 -45.40 8.58 32.78
C SER A 21 -44.69 9.96 32.64
N LYS A 22 -45.42 10.86 31.92
CA LYS A 22 -45.65 12.33 32.09
C LYS A 22 -45.00 13.42 31.19
N ASN A 23 -45.92 14.22 30.62
CA ASN A 23 -45.99 15.69 30.47
C ASN A 23 -45.20 16.47 29.39
N SER A 24 -45.95 17.28 28.64
CA SER A 24 -45.58 18.62 28.12
C SER A 24 -46.85 19.50 28.01
N GLN A 25 -46.75 20.83 28.17
CA GLN A 25 -47.91 21.75 28.21
C GLN A 25 -47.91 22.84 27.12
N ASN A 26 -49.09 23.40 26.87
CA ASN A 26 -49.38 24.51 25.95
C ASN A 26 -49.25 25.89 26.61
N LEU A 27 -49.25 26.96 25.81
CA LEU A 27 -49.77 28.33 26.08
C LEU A 27 -49.82 29.08 24.71
N THR A 28 -50.50 30.22 24.51
CA THR A 28 -51.97 30.42 24.30
C THR A 28 -52.12 31.45 23.13
N ARG A 29 -53.21 32.15 22.75
CA ARG A 29 -54.58 32.51 23.25
C ARG A 29 -55.39 33.02 22.00
N ASP A 30 -56.60 33.57 21.92
CA ASP A 30 -57.80 34.00 22.71
C ASP A 30 -58.95 34.23 21.66
N ASN A 31 -60.21 34.66 21.85
CA ASN A 31 -61.17 34.93 22.95
C ASN A 31 -62.61 35.00 22.31
N ARG A 32 -63.68 35.02 23.12
CA ARG A 32 -65.10 35.43 22.81
C ARG A 32 -65.87 34.58 21.78
N ASP A 33 -67.18 34.29 21.92
CA ASP A 33 -68.23 34.56 22.92
C ASP A 33 -69.43 33.61 22.62
N ASN A 34 -70.42 33.27 23.47
CA ASN A 34 -70.77 33.53 24.87
C ASN A 34 -71.59 32.32 25.43
N TYR A 35 -72.36 32.41 26.53
CA TYR A 35 -73.16 31.30 27.11
C TYR A 35 -74.29 31.79 28.07
N SER A 36 -75.37 31.01 28.27
CA SER A 36 -76.22 31.11 29.48
C SER A 36 -77.08 29.84 29.77
N GLY A 37 -77.47 29.65 31.03
CA GLY A 37 -78.48 28.68 31.53
C GLY A 37 -79.52 29.39 32.42
N ASN A 38 -80.28 28.78 33.35
CA ASN A 38 -80.34 27.40 33.85
C ASN A 38 -81.66 27.16 34.67
N SER A 39 -82.06 25.89 34.90
CA SER A 39 -82.88 25.32 36.01
C SER A 39 -84.30 25.85 36.39
N GLN A 40 -85.32 24.96 36.45
CA GLN A 40 -86.00 24.47 37.69
C GLN A 40 -87.33 23.68 37.46
N GLY A 41 -87.63 22.68 38.32
CA GLY A 41 -88.97 22.51 38.94
C GLY A 41 -90.02 21.49 38.40
N LYS A 42 -90.16 20.34 39.11
CA LYS A 42 -91.38 19.58 39.57
C LYS A 42 -92.80 19.99 39.06
N ASP A 43 -93.85 19.15 39.01
CA ASP A 43 -94.14 17.69 39.07
C ASP A 43 -95.68 17.52 38.99
N ARG A 44 -96.26 16.69 38.09
CA ARG A 44 -97.57 15.99 38.28
C ARG A 44 -97.94 15.04 37.12
N LYS A 45 -98.71 13.99 37.44
CA LYS A 45 -99.32 12.94 36.58
C LYS A 45 -100.86 13.18 36.49
N PRO A 46 -101.70 12.51 35.63
CA PRO A 46 -101.65 11.06 35.33
C PRO A 46 -102.18 10.51 33.97
N ASN A 47 -101.96 9.19 33.79
CA ASN A 47 -102.76 8.13 33.14
C ASN A 47 -103.28 8.15 31.67
N ASN A 48 -102.94 7.02 31.01
CA ASN A 48 -103.74 6.13 30.14
C ASN A 48 -104.06 6.43 28.65
N SER A 49 -103.84 5.37 27.85
CA SER A 49 -104.45 4.99 26.55
C SER A 49 -104.38 6.02 25.41
N SER A 50 -103.76 5.69 24.28
CA SER A 50 -104.29 4.63 23.39
C SER A 50 -103.24 4.06 22.40
N SER A 51 -103.56 2.91 21.84
CA SER A 51 -102.81 2.19 20.81
C SER A 51 -103.14 2.66 19.39
N ILE A 52 -102.18 2.61 18.46
CA ILE A 52 -102.47 2.19 17.07
C ILE A 52 -101.40 1.20 16.57
N TRP A 53 -101.83 -0.04 16.35
CA TRP A 53 -101.29 -0.95 15.34
C TRP A 53 -102.36 -1.00 14.24
N SER A 54 -102.02 -0.75 12.97
CA SER A 54 -102.79 -1.19 11.77
C SER A 54 -102.32 -0.47 10.49
N ASN A 55 -102.78 -0.98 9.34
CA ASN A 55 -102.83 -0.31 8.03
C ASN A 55 -101.49 -0.04 7.32
N LEU A 56 -100.84 -1.13 6.90
CA LEU A 56 -100.19 -1.17 5.57
C LEU A 56 -100.86 -2.21 4.64
N THR A 57 -102.17 -2.36 4.82
CA THR A 57 -103.11 -2.95 3.86
C THR A 57 -103.46 -1.91 2.78
N THR A 58 -103.66 -2.40 1.55
CA THR A 58 -104.24 -1.66 0.39
C THR A 58 -103.61 -0.32 0.01
N MET A 59 -102.68 -0.38 -0.95
CA MET A 59 -102.80 0.40 -2.18
C MET A 59 -102.82 -0.58 -3.37
N PRO A 60 -103.93 -0.70 -4.13
CA PRO A 60 -104.01 -1.53 -5.34
C PRO A 60 -103.26 -0.94 -6.55
N ASP A 61 -103.34 -1.66 -7.68
CA ASP A 61 -103.19 -1.14 -9.04
C ASP A 61 -101.89 -0.44 -9.48
N MET A 62 -100.77 -1.19 -9.53
CA MET A 62 -99.82 -1.00 -10.65
C MET A 62 -98.87 -2.14 -11.07
N ILE A 63 -99.03 -3.40 -10.62
CA ILE A 63 -98.17 -4.52 -11.07
C ILE A 63 -98.99 -5.73 -11.55
N ASN A 64 -99.57 -5.61 -12.75
CA ASN A 64 -100.28 -6.69 -13.44
C ASN A 64 -99.67 -7.03 -14.82
N LYS A 65 -98.36 -6.77 -15.01
CA LYS A 65 -97.71 -6.85 -16.33
C LYS A 65 -96.27 -7.39 -16.32
N LEU A 66 -95.97 -8.41 -15.50
CA LEU A 66 -94.70 -9.15 -15.60
C LEU A 66 -94.76 -10.59 -15.04
N MET A 67 -95.67 -11.42 -15.57
CA MET A 67 -95.65 -12.89 -15.42
C MET A 67 -96.56 -13.51 -16.50
N SER A 68 -96.00 -13.89 -17.66
CA SER A 68 -96.74 -14.57 -18.74
C SER A 68 -96.13 -15.95 -18.98
N GLY A 69 -96.69 -16.99 -18.33
CA GLY A 69 -96.02 -18.30 -18.27
C GLY A 69 -96.86 -19.57 -18.06
N SER A 70 -98.16 -19.50 -17.76
CA SER A 70 -99.05 -20.68 -17.80
C SER A 70 -100.53 -20.31 -17.92
N SER A 71 -101.30 -21.19 -18.54
CA SER A 71 -102.72 -20.99 -18.85
C SER A 71 -103.66 -21.28 -17.67
N LYS A 72 -104.65 -20.40 -17.46
CA LYS A 72 -105.99 -20.67 -16.88
C LYS A 72 -106.06 -21.73 -15.77
N ASP A 73 -105.61 -21.38 -14.58
CA ASP A 73 -106.09 -22.00 -13.34
C ASP A 73 -105.88 -21.07 -12.12
N GLU A 74 -106.33 -19.80 -12.23
CA GLU A 74 -106.13 -18.74 -11.20
C GLU A 74 -106.67 -19.11 -9.81
N ASP A 75 -107.59 -20.08 -9.77
CA ASP A 75 -108.17 -20.67 -8.57
C ASP A 75 -107.23 -21.65 -7.82
N LYS A 76 -106.03 -21.95 -8.32
CA LYS A 76 -105.14 -22.97 -7.74
C LYS A 76 -103.69 -22.50 -7.59
N ILE A 77 -103.09 -22.77 -6.42
CA ILE A 77 -101.64 -22.61 -6.18
C ILE A 77 -100.97 -23.97 -6.00
N LYS A 78 -99.72 -24.10 -6.46
CA LYS A 78 -98.89 -25.31 -6.33
C LYS A 78 -97.79 -25.06 -5.30
N VAL A 79 -97.97 -25.59 -4.11
CA VAL A 79 -97.12 -25.35 -2.94
C VAL A 79 -96.17 -26.53 -2.72
N ILE A 80 -94.90 -26.24 -2.41
CA ILE A 80 -93.95 -27.21 -1.88
C ILE A 80 -93.47 -26.71 -0.53
N PHE A 81 -93.77 -27.46 0.52
CA PHE A 81 -93.24 -27.23 1.86
C PHE A 81 -91.85 -27.84 1.99
N HIS A 82 -90.87 -27.02 2.37
CA HIS A 82 -89.49 -27.36 2.68
C HIS A 82 -89.22 -26.98 4.14
N VAL A 83 -88.78 -27.93 4.96
CA VAL A 83 -88.61 -27.69 6.40
C VAL A 83 -87.36 -28.39 6.94
N HIS A 84 -86.62 -27.69 7.80
CA HIS A 84 -85.62 -28.30 8.67
C HIS A 84 -86.23 -28.74 10.00
N PHE A 85 -86.18 -30.04 10.29
CA PHE A 85 -86.52 -30.68 11.56
C PHE A 85 -85.24 -30.99 12.37
N PRO A 86 -85.36 -31.42 13.65
CA PRO A 86 -84.27 -32.10 14.34
C PRO A 86 -83.71 -33.31 13.57
N GLU A 87 -82.46 -33.67 13.85
CA GLU A 87 -81.95 -35.01 13.51
C GLU A 87 -82.81 -36.09 14.23
N ASP A 88 -82.85 -37.31 13.68
CA ASP A 88 -83.58 -38.47 14.22
C ASP A 88 -85.12 -38.33 14.34
N ILE A 89 -85.73 -37.32 13.71
CA ILE A 89 -87.19 -37.08 13.78
C ILE A 89 -88.03 -38.25 13.20
N ASP A 90 -87.47 -38.98 12.24
CA ASP A 90 -88.04 -40.20 11.64
C ASP A 90 -88.25 -41.34 12.65
N LYS A 91 -87.41 -41.38 13.70
CA LYS A 91 -87.52 -42.36 14.79
C LYS A 91 -88.67 -42.04 15.76
N VAL A 92 -89.23 -40.83 15.70
CA VAL A 92 -90.33 -40.37 16.56
C VAL A 92 -91.70 -40.55 15.88
N GLY A 93 -91.78 -40.35 14.56
CA GLY A 93 -92.99 -40.52 13.77
C GLY A 93 -92.85 -39.95 12.37
N ASN A 94 -93.96 -39.93 11.61
CA ASN A 94 -93.96 -39.41 10.24
C ASN A 94 -94.12 -37.88 10.26
N PRO A 95 -93.17 -37.10 9.74
CA PRO A 95 -93.36 -35.65 9.65
C PRO A 95 -94.38 -35.29 8.56
N VAL A 96 -95.30 -34.39 8.89
CA VAL A 96 -96.47 -34.04 8.07
C VAL A 96 -96.77 -32.54 8.16
N VAL A 97 -97.51 -32.02 7.18
CA VAL A 97 -98.09 -30.67 7.20
C VAL A 97 -99.59 -30.77 7.39
N LEU A 98 -100.14 -29.99 8.32
CA LEU A 98 -101.59 -29.80 8.49
C LEU A 98 -101.93 -28.31 8.54
N GLY A 99 -103.14 -27.96 8.16
CA GLY A 99 -103.61 -26.57 8.09
C GLY A 99 -105.12 -26.44 8.04
N ASN A 100 -105.64 -25.22 7.92
CA ASN A 100 -107.08 -24.95 7.97
C ASN A 100 -107.85 -25.46 6.73
N VAL A 101 -107.24 -25.43 5.54
CA VAL A 101 -107.86 -25.86 4.28
C VAL A 101 -107.95 -27.39 4.13
N LYS A 102 -108.87 -27.85 3.28
CA LYS A 102 -109.15 -29.29 3.02
C LYS A 102 -107.92 -30.04 2.51
N GLU A 103 -107.09 -29.42 1.66
CA GLU A 103 -105.88 -30.03 1.09
C GLU A 103 -104.74 -30.16 2.10
N LEU A 104 -104.79 -29.40 3.19
CA LEU A 104 -103.95 -29.54 4.38
C LEU A 104 -104.70 -30.26 5.52
N GLY A 105 -105.79 -30.96 5.20
CA GLY A 105 -106.50 -31.86 6.11
C GLY A 105 -107.29 -31.21 7.25
N SER A 106 -107.58 -29.91 7.19
CA SER A 106 -108.39 -29.17 8.16
C SER A 106 -108.05 -29.46 9.63
N TRP A 107 -106.75 -29.36 9.96
CA TRP A 107 -106.12 -29.63 11.26
C TRP A 107 -106.29 -31.04 11.83
N LYS A 108 -106.89 -31.99 11.10
CA LYS A 108 -107.21 -33.34 11.61
C LYS A 108 -106.57 -34.47 10.82
N ASN A 109 -106.52 -34.35 9.49
CA ASN A 109 -106.10 -35.43 8.60
C ASN A 109 -104.66 -35.19 8.12
N PRO A 110 -103.69 -36.07 8.41
CA PRO A 110 -102.29 -35.93 7.96
C PRO A 110 -102.13 -36.32 6.47
N ILE A 111 -102.68 -35.50 5.57
CA ILE A 111 -102.69 -35.72 4.12
C ILE A 111 -101.32 -35.42 3.50
N VAL A 112 -100.73 -34.27 3.83
CA VAL A 112 -99.45 -33.83 3.27
C VAL A 112 -98.32 -34.47 4.07
N LYS A 113 -97.72 -35.52 3.50
CA LYS A 113 -96.54 -36.18 4.06
C LYS A 113 -95.26 -35.50 3.58
N LEU A 114 -94.29 -35.42 4.49
CA LEU A 114 -92.94 -34.95 4.20
C LEU A 114 -92.02 -36.17 4.03
N SER A 115 -91.04 -36.03 3.16
CA SER A 115 -90.02 -37.03 2.85
C SER A 115 -88.64 -36.48 3.20
N PRO A 116 -87.71 -37.29 3.75
CA PRO A 116 -86.37 -36.82 4.05
C PRO A 116 -85.62 -36.56 2.75
N GLN A 117 -84.76 -35.54 2.75
CA GLN A 117 -83.87 -35.18 1.63
C GLN A 117 -82.41 -35.13 2.10
N ASN A 118 -82.19 -34.71 3.35
CA ASN A 118 -80.94 -34.88 4.10
C ASN A 118 -81.29 -35.12 5.59
N ARG A 119 -80.30 -35.20 6.48
CA ARG A 119 -80.47 -35.46 7.92
C ARG A 119 -81.56 -34.63 8.59
N THR A 120 -81.50 -33.30 8.43
CA THR A 120 -82.48 -32.37 9.02
C THR A 120 -83.49 -31.84 8.00
N TYR A 121 -83.17 -31.89 6.70
CA TYR A 121 -84.01 -31.32 5.62
C TYR A 121 -85.06 -32.31 5.11
N TRP A 122 -86.34 -31.91 5.20
CA TRP A 122 -87.50 -32.63 4.70
C TRP A 122 -88.30 -31.80 3.69
N ARG A 123 -88.94 -32.49 2.72
CA ARG A 123 -89.68 -31.89 1.61
C ARG A 123 -90.97 -32.66 1.32
N SER A 124 -92.04 -31.93 1.01
CA SER A 124 -93.32 -32.50 0.56
C SER A 124 -93.35 -32.78 -0.95
N SER A 125 -94.23 -33.67 -1.38
CA SER A 125 -94.69 -33.68 -2.78
C SER A 125 -95.54 -32.43 -3.05
N PRO A 126 -95.56 -31.86 -4.28
CA PRO A 126 -96.27 -30.61 -4.55
C PRO A 126 -97.77 -30.70 -4.25
N VAL A 127 -98.23 -29.84 -3.35
CA VAL A 127 -99.63 -29.75 -2.89
C VAL A 127 -100.36 -28.71 -3.75
N ILE A 128 -101.46 -29.10 -4.37
CA ILE A 128 -102.31 -28.16 -5.13
C ILE A 128 -103.43 -27.70 -4.19
N ILE A 129 -103.54 -26.39 -3.92
CA ILE A 129 -104.53 -25.81 -2.99
C ILE A 129 -105.50 -24.92 -3.77
N SER A 130 -106.80 -25.12 -3.55
CA SER A 130 -107.91 -24.44 -4.25
C SER A 130 -108.29 -23.11 -3.56
N LEU A 131 -107.77 -21.97 -4.05
CA LEU A 131 -107.97 -20.63 -3.47
C LEU A 131 -109.45 -20.25 -3.33
N SER A 132 -110.30 -20.57 -4.32
CA SER A 132 -111.74 -20.26 -4.30
C SER A 132 -112.53 -20.94 -3.18
N SER A 133 -111.92 -21.90 -2.46
CA SER A 133 -112.53 -22.55 -1.29
C SER A 133 -112.09 -21.98 0.06
N VAL A 134 -111.22 -20.96 0.08
CA VAL A 134 -110.63 -20.40 1.30
C VAL A 134 -111.34 -19.12 1.74
N ARG A 135 -111.69 -19.02 3.03
CA ARG A 135 -112.16 -17.77 3.67
C ARG A 135 -111.12 -17.28 4.67
N GLY A 136 -110.34 -16.28 4.28
CA GLY A 136 -109.24 -15.72 5.08
C GLY A 136 -107.87 -16.30 4.74
N GLU A 137 -106.90 -16.13 5.62
CA GLU A 137 -105.53 -16.61 5.41
C GLU A 137 -105.43 -18.14 5.48
N ILE A 138 -104.63 -18.74 4.60
CA ILE A 138 -104.29 -20.17 4.68
C ILE A 138 -103.27 -20.33 5.80
N GLN A 139 -103.65 -21.02 6.86
CA GLN A 139 -102.81 -21.27 8.03
C GLN A 139 -102.39 -22.74 8.07
N TYR A 140 -101.14 -22.99 8.44
CA TYR A 140 -100.56 -24.33 8.52
C TYR A 140 -99.55 -24.46 9.67
N LYS A 141 -99.20 -25.70 9.98
CA LYS A 141 -98.10 -26.09 10.87
C LYS A 141 -97.48 -27.40 10.39
N TYR A 142 -96.21 -27.56 10.71
CA TYR A 142 -95.56 -28.87 10.75
C TYR A 142 -96.01 -29.65 11.98
N ALA A 143 -96.15 -30.96 11.85
CA ALA A 143 -96.49 -31.86 12.94
C ALA A 143 -95.85 -33.24 12.75
N ILE A 144 -95.74 -34.01 13.83
CA ILE A 144 -95.30 -35.42 13.79
C ILE A 144 -96.53 -36.30 13.99
N HIS A 145 -96.75 -37.23 13.06
CA HIS A 145 -97.85 -38.21 13.09
C HIS A 145 -97.33 -39.58 13.51
N THR A 146 -97.74 -40.01 14.71
CA THR A 146 -97.48 -41.36 15.21
C THR A 146 -98.73 -42.22 14.96
N PRO A 147 -98.73 -43.10 13.94
CA PRO A 147 -99.88 -43.94 13.62
C PRO A 147 -100.16 -44.95 14.73
N LYS A 148 -101.44 -45.31 14.87
CA LYS A 148 -101.94 -46.11 15.99
C LYS A 148 -101.30 -47.52 16.06
N PRO A 149 -100.57 -47.87 17.13
CA PRO A 149 -100.07 -49.23 17.33
C PRO A 149 -101.20 -50.26 17.39
N VAL A 150 -100.96 -51.44 16.78
CA VAL A 150 -101.96 -52.51 16.59
C VAL A 150 -102.61 -52.97 17.89
N PHE A 151 -101.88 -52.93 19.02
CA PHE A 151 -102.40 -53.27 20.34
C PHE A 151 -102.44 -52.04 21.28
N ARG A 152 -103.66 -51.56 21.53
CA ARG A 152 -104.05 -50.58 22.58
C ARG A 152 -103.35 -49.21 22.62
N GLY A 153 -102.77 -48.73 21.52
CA GLY A 153 -102.38 -47.32 21.40
C GLY A 153 -103.53 -46.38 21.02
N LYS A 154 -103.35 -45.07 21.23
CA LYS A 154 -104.10 -44.00 20.54
C LYS A 154 -103.21 -43.42 19.43
N GLU A 155 -103.83 -42.96 18.35
CA GLU A 155 -103.18 -42.12 17.35
C GLU A 155 -102.83 -40.75 17.96
N LYS A 156 -101.67 -40.19 17.62
CA LYS A 156 -101.23 -38.87 18.12
C LYS A 156 -100.67 -38.04 16.97
N ILE A 157 -101.02 -36.76 16.96
CA ILE A 157 -100.45 -35.73 16.08
C ILE A 157 -99.86 -34.66 16.99
N GLU A 158 -98.54 -34.46 16.90
CA GLU A 158 -97.80 -33.49 17.71
C GLU A 158 -97.38 -32.31 16.85
N PHE A 159 -98.11 -31.20 16.97
CA PHE A 159 -97.87 -29.96 16.23
C PHE A 159 -96.62 -29.23 16.73
N GLU A 160 -96.00 -28.46 15.85
CA GLU A 160 -94.91 -27.54 16.21
C GLU A 160 -95.40 -26.36 17.08
N GLY A 161 -94.48 -25.76 17.84
CA GLY A 161 -94.79 -24.65 18.75
C GLY A 161 -95.69 -25.05 19.93
N VAL A 162 -96.30 -24.06 20.59
CA VAL A 162 -97.02 -24.25 21.86
C VAL A 162 -98.53 -24.02 21.73
N ASN A 163 -98.98 -23.08 20.88
CA ASN A 163 -100.41 -22.74 20.77
C ASN A 163 -100.82 -22.34 19.33
N TYR A 164 -102.07 -21.90 19.13
CA TYR A 164 -102.58 -21.49 17.81
C TYR A 164 -101.94 -20.20 17.26
N GLY A 165 -101.36 -19.35 18.11
CA GLY A 165 -100.57 -18.19 17.68
C GLY A 165 -99.25 -18.57 17.01
N ASP A 166 -98.83 -19.84 17.12
CA ASP A 166 -97.68 -20.36 16.37
C ASP A 166 -98.01 -20.78 14.93
N ASN A 167 -99.27 -20.75 14.50
CA ASN A 167 -99.67 -21.09 13.13
C ASN A 167 -98.92 -20.23 12.10
N ARG A 168 -98.35 -20.87 11.07
CA ARG A 168 -97.72 -20.19 9.95
C ARG A 168 -98.78 -19.73 8.95
N ILE A 169 -98.57 -18.57 8.34
CA ILE A 169 -99.38 -18.08 7.22
C ILE A 169 -98.68 -18.48 5.92
N LEU A 170 -99.43 -19.07 4.98
CA LEU A 170 -98.89 -19.51 3.69
C LEU A 170 -98.62 -18.32 2.76
N ASN A 171 -97.39 -18.22 2.24
CA ASN A 171 -97.05 -17.18 1.27
C ASN A 171 -97.54 -17.57 -0.14
N ILE A 172 -98.81 -17.27 -0.44
CA ILE A 172 -99.47 -17.60 -1.71
C ILE A 172 -98.81 -16.99 -2.96
N LYS A 173 -97.85 -16.07 -2.81
CA LYS A 173 -97.06 -15.50 -3.92
C LYS A 173 -95.86 -16.35 -4.32
N ARG A 174 -95.61 -17.48 -3.65
CA ARG A 174 -94.47 -18.38 -3.89
C ARG A 174 -94.88 -19.84 -3.81
N ASN A 175 -94.30 -20.66 -4.69
CA ASN A 175 -94.53 -22.11 -4.69
C ASN A 175 -93.80 -22.77 -3.53
N ASP A 176 -92.49 -22.52 -3.41
CA ASP A 176 -91.64 -23.13 -2.39
C ASP A 176 -91.69 -22.31 -1.09
N GLN A 177 -92.09 -22.95 0.02
CA GLN A 177 -92.14 -22.40 1.38
C GLN A 177 -90.95 -22.96 2.17
N PHE A 178 -90.13 -22.11 2.80
CA PHE A 178 -88.89 -22.51 3.46
C PHE A 178 -88.94 -22.22 4.97
N ASP A 179 -88.93 -23.27 5.78
CA ASP A 179 -89.18 -23.20 7.23
C ASP A 179 -88.13 -23.92 8.09
N ILE A 180 -88.07 -23.51 9.36
CA ILE A 180 -87.37 -24.23 10.43
C ILE A 180 -88.43 -24.62 11.47
N PHE A 181 -88.49 -25.89 11.85
CA PHE A 181 -89.48 -26.46 12.78
C PHE A 181 -89.47 -25.75 14.15
N LYS A 182 -90.64 -25.32 14.63
CA LYS A 182 -90.77 -24.70 15.96
C LYS A 182 -90.77 -25.75 17.05
N SER A 183 -89.93 -25.56 18.08
CA SER A 183 -89.85 -26.44 19.24
C SER A 183 -91.22 -26.64 19.91
N ASN A 184 -91.50 -27.89 20.32
CA ASN A 184 -92.60 -28.26 21.20
C ASN A 184 -92.02 -29.05 22.38
N HIS A 185 -92.43 -28.73 23.60
CA HIS A 185 -91.96 -29.37 24.84
C HIS A 185 -92.34 -30.86 24.97
N GLN A 186 -93.23 -31.40 24.14
CA GLN A 186 -93.57 -32.83 24.09
C GLN A 186 -92.58 -33.65 23.26
N LEU A 187 -91.81 -33.00 22.38
CA LEU A 187 -90.78 -33.62 21.54
C LEU A 187 -89.39 -33.41 22.17
N PRO A 188 -88.36 -34.19 21.74
CA PRO A 188 -86.98 -33.97 22.18
C PRO A 188 -86.52 -32.52 21.97
N ARG A 189 -85.70 -31.99 22.90
CA ARG A 189 -85.13 -30.64 22.77
C ARG A 189 -84.29 -30.56 21.49
N LEU A 190 -84.50 -29.50 20.71
CA LEU A 190 -83.79 -29.27 19.45
C LEU A 190 -82.26 -29.29 19.68
N SER A 191 -81.56 -30.15 18.96
CA SER A 191 -80.15 -29.93 18.62
C SER A 191 -80.04 -28.75 17.64
N TYR A 192 -78.84 -28.18 17.49
CA TYR A 192 -78.61 -27.14 16.49
C TYR A 192 -78.73 -27.73 15.09
N ILE A 193 -79.37 -26.99 14.16
CA ILE A 193 -79.35 -27.33 12.74
C ILE A 193 -77.94 -27.02 12.21
N HIS A 194 -77.17 -28.09 11.98
CA HIS A 194 -75.79 -28.00 11.50
C HIS A 194 -75.69 -27.94 9.97
N ASP A 195 -76.68 -28.49 9.24
CA ASP A 195 -76.81 -28.45 7.78
C ASP A 195 -78.03 -27.60 7.35
N PHE A 196 -77.83 -26.60 6.49
CA PHE A 196 -78.90 -25.72 6.00
C PHE A 196 -79.07 -25.85 4.47
N ALA A 197 -79.64 -26.98 4.06
CA ALA A 197 -79.71 -27.47 2.68
C ALA A 197 -80.65 -26.67 1.75
N PHE A 198 -81.32 -25.62 2.24
CA PHE A 198 -82.13 -24.74 1.39
C PHE A 198 -81.29 -23.97 0.35
N VAL A 199 -80.03 -23.65 0.66
CA VAL A 199 -79.11 -23.03 -0.33
C VAL A 199 -78.71 -24.03 -1.41
N ASP A 200 -78.38 -25.27 -1.04
CA ASP A 200 -78.13 -26.37 -1.99
C ASP A 200 -79.34 -26.67 -2.87
N TYR A 201 -80.56 -26.65 -2.33
CA TYR A 201 -81.78 -26.83 -3.12
C TYR A 201 -81.93 -25.74 -4.17
N ILE A 202 -81.78 -24.46 -3.78
CA ILE A 202 -81.86 -23.34 -4.73
C ILE A 202 -80.78 -23.49 -5.81
N TYR A 203 -79.51 -23.65 -5.43
CA TYR A 203 -78.40 -23.81 -6.38
C TYR A 203 -78.60 -24.99 -7.35
N ASN A 204 -78.97 -26.17 -6.84
CA ASN A 204 -79.16 -27.36 -7.66
C ASN A 204 -80.33 -27.21 -8.64
N SER A 205 -81.37 -26.45 -8.26
CA SER A 205 -82.54 -26.16 -9.08
C SER A 205 -82.35 -25.09 -10.18
N ILE A 206 -81.16 -24.47 -10.29
CA ILE A 206 -80.86 -23.48 -11.34
C ILE A 206 -80.77 -24.14 -12.72
N ASN A 207 -81.43 -23.52 -13.70
CA ASN A 207 -81.32 -23.78 -15.14
C ASN A 207 -81.31 -22.46 -15.92
N ALA A 208 -81.13 -22.53 -17.25
CA ALA A 208 -80.96 -21.37 -18.13
C ALA A 208 -82.10 -20.34 -18.03
N ASP A 209 -83.34 -20.78 -17.86
CA ASP A 209 -84.51 -19.90 -17.89
C ASP A 209 -84.91 -19.35 -16.50
N ASN A 210 -84.33 -19.87 -15.40
CA ASN A 210 -84.84 -19.61 -14.04
C ASN A 210 -83.90 -18.86 -13.10
N LEU A 211 -82.67 -18.54 -13.50
CA LEU A 211 -81.66 -17.88 -12.66
C LEU A 211 -82.21 -16.67 -11.87
N LYS A 212 -82.93 -15.78 -12.57
CA LYS A 212 -83.54 -14.57 -11.99
C LYS A 212 -84.58 -14.89 -10.92
N ALA A 213 -85.35 -15.96 -11.07
CA ALA A 213 -86.29 -16.45 -10.05
C ALA A 213 -85.54 -17.07 -8.86
N LYS A 214 -84.49 -17.86 -9.10
CA LYS A 214 -83.68 -18.50 -8.03
C LYS A 214 -82.88 -17.50 -7.20
N VAL A 215 -82.45 -16.39 -7.78
CA VAL A 215 -81.93 -15.24 -7.02
C VAL A 215 -83.02 -14.58 -6.15
N MET A 216 -84.25 -14.43 -6.66
CA MET A 216 -85.38 -13.89 -5.89
C MET A 216 -85.93 -14.86 -4.83
N GLU A 217 -85.66 -16.16 -4.93
CA GLU A 217 -85.84 -17.15 -3.86
C GLU A 217 -84.74 -17.01 -2.81
N TYR A 218 -83.47 -16.94 -3.20
CA TYR A 218 -82.35 -16.79 -2.27
C TYR A 218 -82.41 -15.47 -1.46
N GLN A 219 -82.78 -14.35 -2.09
CA GLN A 219 -83.01 -13.08 -1.38
C GLN A 219 -84.15 -13.18 -0.36
N HIS A 220 -85.18 -13.99 -0.63
CA HIS A 220 -86.24 -14.25 0.34
C HIS A 220 -85.75 -15.15 1.48
N LEU A 221 -84.94 -16.16 1.17
CA LEU A 221 -84.30 -17.03 2.15
C LEU A 221 -83.41 -16.23 3.12
N LEU A 222 -82.63 -15.27 2.60
CA LEU A 222 -81.89 -14.28 3.39
C LEU A 222 -82.80 -13.40 4.27
N THR A 223 -84.03 -13.14 3.85
CA THR A 223 -85.00 -12.33 4.62
C THR A 223 -85.64 -13.14 5.75
N LEU A 224 -85.87 -14.45 5.55
CA LEU A 224 -86.50 -15.35 6.53
C LEU A 224 -85.49 -15.91 7.54
N HIS A 225 -84.34 -16.40 7.04
CA HIS A 225 -83.38 -17.24 7.79
C HIS A 225 -81.95 -16.73 7.59
N ASN A 226 -81.73 -15.42 7.78
CA ASN A 226 -80.50 -14.70 7.42
C ASN A 226 -79.21 -15.42 7.86
N ASP A 227 -79.05 -15.70 9.16
CA ASP A 227 -77.81 -16.26 9.71
C ASP A 227 -77.49 -17.67 9.17
N TYR A 228 -78.48 -18.54 9.05
CA TYR A 228 -78.31 -19.89 8.49
C TYR A 228 -77.97 -19.82 6.99
N THR A 229 -78.67 -18.94 6.25
CA THR A 229 -78.44 -18.73 4.82
C THR A 229 -77.04 -18.15 4.56
N ILE A 230 -76.56 -17.23 5.39
CA ILE A 230 -75.19 -16.70 5.35
C ILE A 230 -74.16 -17.80 5.60
N ARG A 231 -74.36 -18.63 6.64
CA ARG A 231 -73.42 -19.69 7.02
C ARG A 231 -73.30 -20.78 5.95
N ALA A 232 -74.40 -21.12 5.27
CA ALA A 232 -74.40 -22.04 4.14
C ALA A 232 -73.80 -21.43 2.86
N SER A 233 -73.96 -20.11 2.65
CA SER A 233 -73.46 -19.40 1.47
C SER A 233 -72.05 -18.83 1.68
N ASN A 234 -71.15 -19.68 2.17
CA ASN A 234 -69.77 -19.33 2.48
C ASN A 234 -68.84 -19.55 1.26
N LEU A 235 -67.53 -19.31 1.43
CA LEU A 235 -66.57 -19.46 0.33
C LEU A 235 -66.25 -20.92 -0.01
N ASP A 236 -66.35 -21.84 0.95
CA ASP A 236 -66.13 -23.26 0.71
C ASP A 236 -67.27 -23.81 -0.16
N PHE A 237 -68.52 -23.45 0.16
CA PHE A 237 -69.70 -23.73 -0.68
C PHE A 237 -69.50 -23.26 -2.12
N ILE A 238 -68.96 -22.04 -2.29
CA ILE A 238 -68.68 -21.47 -3.61
C ILE A 238 -67.57 -22.28 -4.30
N ALA A 239 -66.40 -22.42 -3.66
CA ALA A 239 -65.21 -23.06 -4.21
C ALA A 239 -65.47 -24.51 -4.68
N ASP A 240 -66.17 -25.30 -3.86
CA ASP A 240 -66.60 -26.68 -4.17
C ASP A 240 -67.47 -26.80 -5.43
N ARG A 241 -68.04 -25.69 -5.92
CA ARG A 241 -69.08 -25.64 -6.96
C ARG A 241 -68.70 -24.78 -8.18
N ILE A 242 -67.51 -24.17 -8.22
CA ILE A 242 -67.06 -23.32 -9.36
C ILE A 242 -66.92 -24.12 -10.66
N ASP A 243 -66.42 -25.35 -10.56
CA ASP A 243 -65.99 -26.15 -11.73
C ASP A 243 -67.16 -26.50 -12.68
N VAL A 244 -68.40 -26.49 -12.18
CA VAL A 244 -69.63 -26.75 -12.94
C VAL A 244 -69.72 -25.86 -14.18
N GLU A 245 -69.77 -26.47 -15.38
CA GLU A 245 -69.77 -25.79 -16.68
C GLU A 245 -70.99 -24.86 -16.93
N ASN A 246 -72.06 -24.99 -16.16
CA ASN A 246 -73.27 -24.19 -16.35
C ASN A 246 -73.06 -22.72 -15.95
N LYS A 247 -73.09 -21.84 -16.96
CA LYS A 247 -72.91 -20.38 -16.83
C LYS A 247 -73.83 -19.73 -15.80
N ASP A 248 -75.10 -20.11 -15.74
CA ASP A 248 -76.07 -19.53 -14.80
C ASP A 248 -75.76 -19.88 -13.34
N LYS A 249 -75.32 -21.12 -13.08
CA LYS A 249 -74.82 -21.54 -11.77
C LYS A 249 -73.55 -20.78 -11.40
N ARG A 250 -72.61 -20.57 -12.33
CA ARG A 250 -71.43 -19.71 -12.07
C ARG A 250 -71.81 -18.26 -11.80
N LEU A 251 -72.74 -17.66 -12.55
CA LEU A 251 -73.28 -16.32 -12.28
C LEU A 251 -73.97 -16.22 -10.91
N PHE A 252 -74.70 -17.27 -10.49
CA PHE A 252 -75.25 -17.35 -9.13
C PHE A 252 -74.14 -17.41 -8.07
N LEU A 253 -73.05 -18.16 -8.30
CA LEU A 253 -71.89 -18.18 -7.41
C LEU A 253 -71.16 -16.81 -7.36
N CYS A 254 -71.05 -16.08 -8.47
CA CYS A 254 -70.57 -14.69 -8.47
C CYS A 254 -71.46 -13.79 -7.60
N PHE A 255 -72.78 -13.93 -7.71
CA PHE A 255 -73.74 -13.21 -6.88
C PHE A 255 -73.65 -13.60 -5.38
N LEU A 256 -73.44 -14.88 -5.05
CA LEU A 256 -73.16 -15.32 -3.67
C LEU A 256 -71.84 -14.74 -3.14
N LEU A 257 -70.78 -14.76 -3.94
CA LEU A 257 -69.48 -14.16 -3.62
C LEU A 257 -69.64 -12.66 -3.34
N GLY A 258 -70.39 -11.94 -4.17
CA GLY A 258 -70.74 -10.54 -3.96
C GLY A 258 -71.49 -10.28 -2.65
N HIS A 259 -72.39 -11.20 -2.27
CA HIS A 259 -73.07 -11.19 -0.97
C HIS A 259 -72.17 -11.54 0.23
N TYR A 260 -71.09 -12.29 0.02
CA TYR A 260 -70.08 -12.60 1.03
C TYR A 260 -69.15 -11.40 1.25
N THR A 261 -68.58 -10.85 0.18
CA THR A 261 -67.61 -9.74 0.23
C THR A 261 -68.27 -8.43 0.70
N SER A 262 -69.46 -8.10 0.20
CA SER A 262 -70.21 -6.90 0.62
C SER A 262 -70.49 -6.82 2.13
N ARG A 263 -70.51 -7.96 2.84
CA ARG A 263 -70.75 -8.03 4.29
C ARG A 263 -69.51 -7.79 5.14
N ARG A 264 -68.30 -7.98 4.61
CA ARG A 264 -67.03 -7.87 5.35
C ARG A 264 -66.38 -6.46 5.25
N ARG A 265 -67.19 -5.42 5.01
CA ARG A 265 -66.75 -4.02 5.00
C ARG A 265 -66.09 -3.64 6.33
N GLY A 266 -64.77 -3.51 6.31
CA GLY A 266 -63.93 -3.22 7.50
C GLY A 266 -62.58 -3.96 7.49
N SER A 267 -62.47 -5.06 6.75
CA SER A 267 -61.21 -5.79 6.54
C SER A 267 -60.97 -6.04 5.05
N PHE A 268 -59.74 -5.84 4.59
CA PHE A 268 -59.33 -6.34 3.26
C PHE A 268 -59.42 -7.87 3.28
N TYR A 269 -60.31 -8.42 2.46
CA TYR A 269 -60.54 -9.86 2.39
C TYR A 269 -60.00 -10.41 1.07
N GLU A 270 -58.84 -11.04 1.14
CA GLU A 270 -58.23 -11.74 0.01
C GLU A 270 -58.84 -13.14 -0.15
N LEU A 271 -59.15 -13.51 -1.40
CA LEU A 271 -59.46 -14.89 -1.74
C LEU A 271 -58.17 -15.73 -1.65
N GLN A 272 -58.30 -16.99 -1.24
CA GLN A 272 -57.16 -17.90 -1.15
C GLN A 272 -56.53 -18.12 -2.54
N ASN A 273 -55.20 -18.12 -2.65
CA ASN A 273 -54.47 -18.25 -3.93
C ASN A 273 -54.86 -19.43 -4.84
N LYS A 274 -55.53 -20.47 -4.30
CA LYS A 274 -56.03 -21.64 -5.05
C LYS A 274 -57.45 -21.44 -5.63
N PHE A 275 -58.12 -20.34 -5.31
CA PHE A 275 -59.49 -20.05 -5.75
C PHE A 275 -59.52 -19.79 -7.25
N GLN A 276 -60.36 -20.52 -7.98
CA GLN A 276 -60.43 -20.48 -9.44
C GLN A 276 -61.23 -19.27 -9.94
N SER A 277 -60.68 -18.06 -9.74
CA SER A 277 -61.35 -16.80 -10.14
C SER A 277 -61.59 -16.70 -11.65
N GLY A 278 -60.71 -17.27 -12.49
CA GLY A 278 -60.87 -17.28 -13.96
C GLY A 278 -62.21 -17.87 -14.39
N LEU A 279 -62.54 -19.08 -13.91
CA LEU A 279 -63.81 -19.76 -14.24
C LEU A 279 -65.07 -18.95 -13.91
N LEU A 280 -65.01 -18.06 -12.92
CA LEU A 280 -66.08 -17.13 -12.54
C LEU A 280 -66.06 -15.81 -13.33
N LEU A 281 -64.89 -15.39 -13.83
CA LEU A 281 -64.72 -14.26 -14.74
C LEU A 281 -65.22 -14.62 -16.15
N ASP A 282 -64.88 -15.82 -16.65
CA ASP A 282 -65.37 -16.37 -17.93
C ASP A 282 -66.91 -16.36 -18.00
N ALA A 283 -67.57 -16.68 -16.88
CA ALA A 283 -69.02 -16.69 -16.77
C ALA A 283 -69.67 -15.30 -16.94
N LEU A 284 -68.89 -14.22 -16.87
CA LEU A 284 -69.35 -12.84 -17.09
C LEU A 284 -69.25 -12.40 -18.56
N GLU A 285 -68.71 -13.22 -19.48
CA GLU A 285 -68.62 -12.87 -20.90
C GLU A 285 -70.01 -12.54 -21.46
N GLY A 286 -70.18 -11.35 -22.05
CA GLY A 286 -71.48 -10.89 -22.57
C GLY A 286 -72.59 -10.73 -21.52
N TYR A 287 -72.25 -10.65 -20.23
CA TYR A 287 -73.19 -10.35 -19.16
C TYR A 287 -73.86 -8.97 -19.36
N LYS A 288 -75.17 -8.91 -19.11
CA LYS A 288 -75.98 -7.67 -19.18
C LYS A 288 -76.62 -7.35 -17.85
N GLN A 289 -76.85 -6.07 -17.55
CA GLN A 289 -77.37 -5.65 -16.25
C GLN A 289 -78.79 -6.17 -15.92
N ASP A 290 -79.56 -6.64 -16.91
CA ASP A 290 -80.90 -7.20 -16.76
C ASP A 290 -80.92 -8.73 -16.53
N THR A 291 -79.79 -9.43 -16.68
CA THR A 291 -79.64 -10.88 -16.43
C THR A 291 -80.09 -11.27 -15.03
N LEU A 292 -79.78 -10.41 -14.04
CA LEU A 292 -80.14 -10.58 -12.64
C LEU A 292 -81.23 -9.56 -12.21
N PRO A 293 -81.85 -9.71 -11.02
CA PRO A 293 -82.72 -8.69 -10.47
C PRO A 293 -81.95 -7.38 -10.24
N SER A 294 -82.56 -6.22 -10.53
CA SER A 294 -81.88 -4.91 -10.51
C SER A 294 -81.33 -4.50 -9.14
N ASN A 295 -81.82 -5.08 -8.05
CA ASN A 295 -81.32 -4.87 -6.70
C ASN A 295 -79.98 -5.58 -6.40
N THR A 296 -79.43 -6.38 -7.34
CA THR A 296 -78.17 -7.13 -7.18
C THR A 296 -76.91 -6.39 -7.63
N LYS A 297 -77.04 -5.19 -8.26
CA LYS A 297 -75.91 -4.49 -8.90
C LYS A 297 -74.71 -4.31 -7.96
N ASN A 298 -74.96 -3.89 -6.73
CA ASN A 298 -73.91 -3.65 -5.72
C ASN A 298 -73.13 -4.94 -5.38
N GLN A 299 -73.82 -6.07 -5.27
CA GLN A 299 -73.21 -7.37 -5.02
C GLN A 299 -72.37 -7.82 -6.22
N MET A 300 -72.89 -7.67 -7.44
CA MET A 300 -72.14 -8.02 -8.66
C MET A 300 -70.88 -7.17 -8.83
N SER A 301 -70.97 -5.83 -8.66
CA SER A 301 -69.77 -4.98 -8.70
C SER A 301 -68.77 -5.34 -7.59
N SER A 302 -69.23 -5.70 -6.38
CA SER A 302 -68.37 -6.18 -5.30
C SER A 302 -67.71 -7.53 -5.62
N ALA A 303 -68.40 -8.44 -6.31
CA ALA A 303 -67.84 -9.71 -6.77
C ALA A 303 -66.78 -9.49 -7.84
N ILE A 304 -67.10 -8.66 -8.84
CA ILE A 304 -66.21 -8.35 -9.97
C ILE A 304 -64.90 -7.74 -9.48
N ILE A 305 -64.95 -6.73 -8.61
CA ILE A 305 -63.74 -6.12 -8.04
C ILE A 305 -62.88 -7.16 -7.30
N THR A 306 -63.49 -8.04 -6.48
CA THR A 306 -62.74 -9.10 -5.77
C THR A 306 -62.14 -10.13 -6.73
N LEU A 307 -62.86 -10.54 -7.78
CA LEU A 307 -62.36 -11.49 -8.78
C LEU A 307 -61.23 -10.91 -9.64
N VAL A 308 -61.39 -9.67 -10.11
CA VAL A 308 -60.36 -8.93 -10.85
C VAL A 308 -59.09 -8.78 -10.01
N GLN A 309 -59.23 -8.32 -8.76
CA GLN A 309 -58.10 -8.14 -7.86
C GLN A 309 -57.39 -9.48 -7.60
N HIS A 310 -58.12 -10.55 -7.26
CA HIS A 310 -57.50 -11.86 -7.04
C HIS A 310 -56.76 -12.36 -8.28
N ASN A 311 -57.41 -12.40 -9.45
CA ASN A 311 -56.84 -12.95 -10.67
C ASN A 311 -55.60 -12.16 -11.14
N ALA A 312 -55.66 -10.83 -11.09
CA ALA A 312 -54.52 -9.97 -11.43
C ALA A 312 -53.32 -10.19 -10.49
N PHE A 313 -53.53 -10.25 -9.18
CA PHE A 313 -52.45 -10.48 -8.22
C PHE A 313 -51.94 -11.94 -8.18
N GLN A 314 -52.72 -12.94 -8.63
CA GLN A 314 -52.21 -14.28 -8.96
C GLN A 314 -51.45 -14.33 -10.31
N MET A 315 -51.20 -13.19 -10.95
CA MET A 315 -50.49 -13.07 -12.24
C MET A 315 -51.21 -13.82 -13.38
N GLN A 316 -52.54 -13.85 -13.34
CA GLN A 316 -53.43 -14.33 -14.40
C GLN A 316 -54.04 -13.13 -15.17
N PHE A 317 -54.64 -13.39 -16.33
CA PHE A 317 -55.11 -12.34 -17.25
C PHE A 317 -56.58 -12.46 -17.65
N ASP A 318 -57.29 -13.47 -17.14
CA ASP A 318 -58.69 -13.78 -17.44
C ASP A 318 -59.60 -12.58 -17.09
N TRP A 319 -59.21 -11.80 -16.07
CA TRP A 319 -59.87 -10.56 -15.67
C TRP A 319 -59.94 -9.47 -16.76
N LEU A 320 -59.11 -9.53 -17.80
CA LEU A 320 -59.18 -8.60 -18.94
C LEU A 320 -60.53 -8.66 -19.66
N ILE A 321 -61.27 -9.77 -19.53
CA ILE A 321 -62.64 -9.92 -20.06
C ILE A 321 -63.60 -8.84 -19.54
N ILE A 322 -63.34 -8.27 -18.36
CA ILE A 322 -64.17 -7.21 -17.76
C ILE A 322 -64.18 -5.94 -18.62
N PHE A 323 -63.12 -5.64 -19.39
CA PHE A 323 -63.14 -4.50 -20.33
C PHE A 323 -64.21 -4.65 -21.43
N THR A 324 -64.62 -5.88 -21.78
CA THR A 324 -65.66 -6.13 -22.80
C THR A 324 -67.08 -5.83 -22.30
N ILE A 325 -67.28 -5.77 -20.97
CA ILE A 325 -68.58 -5.56 -20.30
C ILE A 325 -68.58 -4.35 -19.35
N ALA A 326 -67.50 -3.58 -19.26
CA ALA A 326 -67.30 -2.53 -18.26
C ALA A 326 -68.42 -1.48 -18.27
N SER A 327 -68.93 -1.11 -19.45
CA SER A 327 -70.06 -0.20 -19.64
C SER A 327 -71.38 -0.65 -18.97
N GLU A 328 -71.56 -1.94 -18.71
CA GLU A 328 -72.72 -2.50 -18.00
C GLU A 328 -72.47 -2.58 -16.47
N VAL A 329 -71.25 -2.95 -16.07
CA VAL A 329 -70.94 -3.41 -14.69
C VAL A 329 -70.14 -2.43 -13.83
N ASP A 330 -69.25 -1.64 -14.43
CA ASP A 330 -68.39 -0.64 -13.78
C ASP A 330 -67.97 0.47 -14.79
N PRO A 331 -68.90 1.36 -15.19
CA PRO A 331 -68.65 2.35 -16.26
C PRO A 331 -67.52 3.33 -15.95
N ASN A 332 -67.18 3.50 -14.67
CA ASN A 332 -66.14 4.42 -14.19
C ASN A 332 -64.75 3.76 -14.12
N PHE A 333 -64.64 2.49 -14.53
CA PHE A 333 -63.43 1.67 -14.46
C PHE A 333 -62.78 1.72 -13.06
N SER A 334 -63.60 1.61 -12.01
CA SER A 334 -63.18 1.67 -10.60
C SER A 334 -62.39 0.44 -10.16
N PHE A 335 -62.47 -0.69 -10.88
CA PHE A 335 -61.57 -1.83 -10.68
C PHE A 335 -60.09 -1.46 -10.85
N ILE A 336 -59.74 -0.52 -11.76
CA ILE A 336 -58.36 -0.05 -11.97
C ILE A 336 -57.78 0.58 -10.70
N ASP A 337 -58.60 1.26 -9.89
CA ASP A 337 -58.12 1.89 -8.66
C ASP A 337 -57.64 0.87 -7.60
N HIS A 338 -58.09 -0.38 -7.71
CA HIS A 338 -57.69 -1.51 -6.86
C HIS A 338 -56.43 -2.23 -7.38
N LEU A 339 -55.94 -1.89 -8.59
CA LEU A 339 -54.77 -2.48 -9.24
C LEU A 339 -53.54 -1.55 -9.25
N LYS A 340 -53.56 -0.44 -8.50
CA LYS A 340 -52.46 0.55 -8.48
C LYS A 340 -51.13 0.05 -7.91
N SER A 341 -51.15 -1.00 -7.10
CA SER A 341 -49.96 -1.66 -6.55
C SER A 341 -49.49 -2.88 -7.36
N LEU A 342 -50.16 -3.20 -8.47
CA LEU A 342 -49.84 -4.36 -9.30
C LEU A 342 -48.51 -4.17 -10.04
N LYS A 343 -47.62 -5.15 -9.95
CA LYS A 343 -46.34 -5.20 -10.68
C LYS A 343 -46.11 -6.61 -11.24
N TYR A 344 -45.96 -6.73 -12.55
CA TYR A 344 -45.55 -7.97 -13.21
C TYR A 344 -44.03 -8.09 -13.28
N SER A 345 -43.51 -9.31 -13.48
CA SER A 345 -42.16 -9.53 -14.02
C SER A 345 -42.13 -9.32 -15.54
N ASN A 346 -40.96 -9.15 -16.15
CA ASN A 346 -40.82 -8.98 -17.62
C ASN A 346 -41.61 -10.04 -18.42
N ASP A 347 -41.43 -11.33 -18.13
CA ASP A 347 -42.10 -12.43 -18.86
C ASP A 347 -43.64 -12.41 -18.72
N LYS A 348 -44.15 -11.84 -17.62
CA LYS A 348 -45.58 -11.62 -17.39
C LYS A 348 -46.06 -10.33 -18.04
N LEU A 349 -45.22 -9.29 -18.10
CA LEU A 349 -45.49 -8.02 -18.76
C LEU A 349 -45.68 -8.20 -20.27
N VAL A 350 -44.86 -9.04 -20.93
CA VAL A 350 -45.05 -9.43 -22.35
C VAL A 350 -46.45 -10.02 -22.57
N LYS A 351 -46.85 -10.99 -21.74
CA LYS A 351 -48.14 -11.69 -21.87
C LYS A 351 -49.33 -10.79 -21.53
N PHE A 352 -49.15 -9.87 -20.58
CA PHE A 352 -50.12 -8.84 -20.27
C PHE A 352 -50.30 -7.88 -21.45
N ILE A 353 -49.21 -7.41 -22.07
CA ILE A 353 -49.23 -6.57 -23.27
C ILE A 353 -50.00 -7.24 -24.42
N GLN A 354 -49.74 -8.53 -24.69
CA GLN A 354 -50.48 -9.32 -25.67
C GLN A 354 -51.99 -9.44 -25.32
N GLY A 355 -52.33 -9.55 -24.04
CA GLY A 355 -53.71 -9.51 -23.56
C GLY A 355 -54.40 -8.15 -23.78
N ILE A 356 -53.68 -7.05 -23.51
CA ILE A 356 -54.18 -5.68 -23.76
C ILE A 356 -54.37 -5.41 -25.26
N GLU A 357 -53.50 -5.94 -26.12
CA GLU A 357 -53.63 -5.82 -27.58
C GLU A 357 -54.97 -6.42 -28.09
N ILE A 358 -55.37 -7.60 -27.57
CA ILE A 358 -56.64 -8.25 -27.92
C ILE A 358 -57.85 -7.38 -27.56
N ILE A 359 -57.81 -6.68 -26.42
CA ILE A 359 -58.91 -5.81 -25.96
C ILE A 359 -58.77 -4.33 -26.39
N LYS A 360 -57.75 -3.97 -27.18
CA LYS A 360 -57.45 -2.59 -27.58
C LYS A 360 -58.63 -1.87 -28.23
N SER A 361 -59.46 -2.59 -28.99
CA SER A 361 -60.70 -2.08 -29.60
C SER A 361 -61.73 -1.60 -28.56
N TYR A 362 -61.88 -2.31 -27.45
CA TYR A 362 -62.77 -1.94 -26.34
C TYR A 362 -62.20 -0.75 -25.56
N ILE A 363 -60.89 -0.70 -25.35
CA ILE A 363 -60.23 0.42 -24.64
C ILE A 363 -60.32 1.72 -25.47
N ASN A 364 -60.09 1.66 -26.78
CA ASN A 364 -60.17 2.82 -27.67
C ASN A 364 -61.60 3.37 -27.88
N GLY A 365 -62.64 2.64 -27.47
CA GLY A 365 -64.04 3.10 -27.49
C GLY A 365 -64.50 3.87 -26.24
N ILE A 366 -63.61 4.08 -25.27
CA ILE A 366 -63.91 4.69 -23.96
C ILE A 366 -63.84 6.24 -24.06
N GLU A 367 -64.66 6.94 -23.26
CA GLU A 367 -64.60 8.40 -23.13
C GLU A 367 -63.20 8.90 -22.70
N PRO A 368 -62.72 10.07 -23.18
CA PRO A 368 -61.33 10.50 -23.00
C PRO A 368 -60.84 10.56 -21.55
N GLU A 369 -61.69 10.91 -20.58
CA GLU A 369 -61.31 10.97 -19.16
C GLU A 369 -60.88 9.59 -18.63
N PHE A 370 -61.70 8.56 -18.88
CA PHE A 370 -61.40 7.19 -18.44
C PHE A 370 -60.31 6.55 -19.31
N TYR A 371 -60.20 6.90 -20.59
CA TYR A 371 -59.05 6.51 -21.42
C TYR A 371 -57.72 7.03 -20.81
N ILE A 372 -57.67 8.31 -20.46
CA ILE A 372 -56.49 8.93 -19.83
C ILE A 372 -56.18 8.27 -18.46
N LYS A 373 -57.20 7.88 -17.69
CA LYS A 373 -57.04 7.11 -16.44
C LYS A 373 -56.36 5.75 -16.69
N ILE A 374 -56.83 5.00 -17.68
CA ILE A 374 -56.29 3.68 -18.06
C ILE A 374 -54.86 3.81 -18.60
N ALA A 375 -54.62 4.73 -19.54
CA ALA A 375 -53.30 4.96 -20.14
C ALA A 375 -52.22 5.31 -19.11
N LYS A 376 -52.55 6.17 -18.12
CA LYS A 376 -51.63 6.50 -17.01
C LYS A 376 -51.27 5.28 -16.16
N TRP A 377 -52.25 4.44 -15.83
CA TRP A 377 -52.01 3.21 -15.07
C TRP A 377 -51.17 2.19 -15.86
N LEU A 378 -51.43 2.00 -17.17
CA LEU A 378 -50.63 1.13 -18.03
C LEU A 378 -49.17 1.58 -18.12
N ILE A 379 -48.93 2.90 -18.24
CA ILE A 379 -47.58 3.49 -18.24
C ILE A 379 -46.87 3.19 -16.92
N GLN A 380 -47.51 3.45 -15.78
CA GLN A 380 -46.93 3.23 -14.45
C GLN A 380 -46.58 1.75 -14.15
N LEU A 381 -47.30 0.82 -14.77
CA LEU A 381 -47.08 -0.63 -14.64
C LEU A 381 -45.86 -1.12 -15.45
N CYS A 382 -45.43 -0.37 -16.49
CA CYS A 382 -44.28 -0.71 -17.33
C CYS A 382 -42.95 -0.19 -16.75
N HIS A 383 -42.32 -1.02 -15.92
CA HIS A 383 -41.04 -0.75 -15.23
C HIS A 383 -39.78 -1.07 -16.08
N ASN A 384 -39.93 -1.17 -17.41
CA ASN A 384 -38.91 -1.65 -18.33
C ASN A 384 -38.98 -0.83 -19.63
N MET A 385 -37.85 -0.23 -20.05
CA MET A 385 -37.77 0.68 -21.20
C MET A 385 -38.26 0.05 -22.50
N ASP A 386 -37.79 -1.16 -22.85
CA ASP A 386 -38.14 -1.82 -24.10
C ASP A 386 -39.66 -2.10 -24.18
N HIS A 387 -40.30 -2.42 -23.05
CA HIS A 387 -41.75 -2.66 -22.96
C HIS A 387 -42.57 -1.37 -22.88
N LEU A 388 -42.04 -0.33 -22.24
CA LEU A 388 -42.63 1.00 -22.18
C LEU A 388 -42.71 1.64 -23.58
N PHE A 389 -41.72 1.36 -24.44
CA PHE A 389 -41.75 1.77 -25.85
C PHE A 389 -42.81 1.01 -26.66
N VAL A 390 -42.96 -0.31 -26.48
CA VAL A 390 -44.04 -1.09 -27.14
C VAL A 390 -45.41 -0.60 -26.69
N LEU A 391 -45.62 -0.38 -25.38
CA LEU A 391 -46.86 0.20 -24.86
C LEU A 391 -47.15 1.57 -25.51
N TRP A 392 -46.15 2.45 -25.55
CA TRP A 392 -46.31 3.80 -26.08
C TRP A 392 -46.65 3.79 -27.58
N ASN A 393 -45.80 3.20 -28.42
CA ASN A 393 -45.92 3.29 -29.87
C ASN A 393 -47.03 2.39 -30.46
N ASP A 394 -47.18 1.17 -29.92
CA ASP A 394 -47.96 0.12 -30.59
C ASP A 394 -49.34 -0.10 -29.96
N ILE A 395 -49.52 0.22 -28.67
CA ILE A 395 -50.75 -0.08 -27.91
C ILE A 395 -51.59 1.18 -27.66
N LEU A 396 -50.99 2.27 -27.18
CA LEU A 396 -51.70 3.52 -26.91
C LEU A 396 -52.13 4.23 -28.20
N SER A 397 -53.06 5.18 -28.08
CA SER A 397 -53.61 5.97 -29.18
C SER A 397 -53.12 7.41 -29.08
N HIS A 398 -52.31 7.85 -30.04
CA HIS A 398 -51.71 9.19 -30.05
C HIS A 398 -52.68 10.26 -30.56
N SER A 399 -52.68 11.40 -29.87
CA SER A 399 -53.32 12.64 -30.31
C SER A 399 -52.70 13.82 -29.55
N SER A 400 -52.70 15.00 -30.17
CA SER A 400 -52.07 16.21 -29.59
C SER A 400 -52.71 16.73 -28.29
N GLU A 401 -53.79 16.11 -27.81
CA GLU A 401 -54.46 16.36 -26.54
C GLU A 401 -54.29 15.19 -25.55
N LEU A 402 -54.37 13.94 -26.05
CA LEU A 402 -54.09 12.74 -25.25
C LEU A 402 -52.63 12.71 -24.82
N ASP A 403 -51.70 12.88 -25.77
CA ASP A 403 -50.26 12.80 -25.52
C ASP A 403 -49.85 13.83 -24.45
N LYS A 404 -50.28 15.09 -24.57
CA LYS A 404 -50.02 16.12 -23.54
C LYS A 404 -50.54 15.73 -22.14
N SER A 405 -51.62 14.96 -22.08
CA SER A 405 -52.27 14.54 -20.83
C SER A 405 -51.59 13.35 -20.16
N ILE A 406 -50.82 12.54 -20.90
CA ILE A 406 -50.16 11.32 -20.42
C ILE A 406 -48.62 11.39 -20.44
N PHE A 407 -48.02 12.18 -21.34
CA PHE A 407 -46.58 12.19 -21.62
C PHE A 407 -45.72 12.58 -20.40
N LYS A 408 -46.23 13.41 -19.48
CA LYS A 408 -45.58 13.66 -18.19
C LYS A 408 -45.32 12.36 -17.41
N HIS A 409 -46.28 11.43 -17.42
CA HIS A 409 -46.17 10.14 -16.74
C HIS A 409 -45.22 9.21 -17.49
N PHE A 410 -45.16 9.29 -18.82
CA PHE A 410 -44.18 8.56 -19.65
C PHE A 410 -42.75 9.03 -19.36
N ILE A 411 -42.50 10.33 -19.27
CA ILE A 411 -41.19 10.90 -18.88
C ILE A 411 -40.83 10.55 -17.42
N GLU A 412 -41.80 10.55 -16.50
CA GLU A 412 -41.58 10.08 -15.12
C GLU A 412 -41.26 8.57 -15.07
N GLN A 413 -41.91 7.75 -15.89
CA GLN A 413 -41.64 6.31 -15.98
C GLN A 413 -40.29 6.00 -16.64
N ILE A 414 -39.87 6.78 -17.64
CA ILE A 414 -38.51 6.73 -18.20
C ILE A 414 -37.50 7.05 -17.10
N ARG A 415 -37.74 8.09 -16.29
CA ARG A 415 -36.87 8.47 -15.16
C ARG A 415 -36.76 7.37 -14.10
N GLU A 416 -37.86 6.70 -13.76
CA GLU A 416 -37.81 5.53 -12.87
C GLU A 416 -37.08 4.34 -13.52
N SER A 417 -37.30 4.08 -14.81
CA SER A 417 -36.68 2.95 -15.51
C SER A 417 -35.15 3.12 -15.64
N ILE A 418 -34.67 4.28 -16.08
CA ILE A 418 -33.22 4.55 -16.24
C ILE A 418 -32.52 4.91 -14.91
N SER A 419 -33.25 4.91 -13.78
CA SER A 419 -32.69 5.19 -12.44
C SER A 419 -31.66 4.16 -11.97
N HIS A 420 -31.58 3.00 -12.62
CA HIS A 420 -30.61 1.94 -12.34
C HIS A 420 -29.59 1.70 -13.47
N ASP A 421 -29.76 2.31 -14.65
CA ASP A 421 -28.86 2.18 -15.81
C ASP A 421 -27.41 2.58 -15.49
N ASP A 422 -26.44 1.81 -16.01
CA ASP A 422 -25.07 2.29 -16.20
C ASP A 422 -24.97 3.15 -17.48
N ALA A 423 -23.77 3.64 -17.83
CA ALA A 423 -23.62 4.50 -19.01
C ALA A 423 -23.90 3.77 -20.32
N ALA A 424 -23.55 2.47 -20.43
CA ALA A 424 -23.78 1.66 -21.62
C ALA A 424 -25.28 1.37 -21.84
N ALA A 425 -26.02 1.01 -20.77
CA ALA A 425 -27.47 0.89 -20.82
C ALA A 425 -28.15 2.22 -21.15
N LEU A 426 -27.70 3.32 -20.53
CA LEU A 426 -28.22 4.67 -20.76
C LEU A 426 -28.02 5.12 -22.22
N GLU A 427 -26.85 4.85 -22.81
CA GLU A 427 -26.56 5.10 -24.22
C GLU A 427 -27.48 4.28 -25.15
N LYS A 428 -27.64 2.97 -24.88
CA LYS A 428 -28.58 2.10 -25.61
C LYS A 428 -30.00 2.68 -25.56
N HIS A 429 -30.50 2.99 -24.36
CA HIS A 429 -31.87 3.47 -24.16
C HIS A 429 -32.13 4.84 -24.79
N PHE A 430 -31.15 5.75 -24.81
CA PHE A 430 -31.27 7.00 -25.55
C PHE A 430 -31.29 6.77 -27.06
N LYS A 431 -30.47 5.86 -27.58
CA LYS A 431 -30.42 5.53 -29.01
C LYS A 431 -31.66 4.81 -29.52
N SER A 432 -32.40 4.10 -28.66
CA SER A 432 -33.69 3.47 -28.99
C SER A 432 -34.90 4.42 -28.96
N LEU A 433 -34.80 5.61 -28.34
CA LEU A 433 -35.93 6.56 -28.32
C LEU A 433 -36.32 6.99 -29.76
N PRO A 434 -37.62 7.06 -30.10
CA PRO A 434 -38.09 7.71 -31.32
C PRO A 434 -37.60 9.16 -31.36
N ARG A 435 -37.17 9.64 -32.55
CA ARG A 435 -36.46 10.93 -32.69
C ARG A 435 -37.25 12.10 -32.12
N ASP A 436 -38.56 12.11 -32.35
CA ASP A 436 -39.44 13.23 -32.04
C ASP A 436 -39.57 13.49 -30.52
N TYR A 437 -39.33 12.48 -29.68
CA TYR A 437 -39.38 12.60 -28.21
C TYR A 437 -38.00 12.76 -27.55
N ARG A 438 -36.88 12.71 -28.31
CA ARG A 438 -35.52 12.78 -27.73
C ARG A 438 -35.24 14.12 -27.06
N GLN A 439 -35.76 15.21 -27.60
CA GLN A 439 -35.54 16.55 -27.05
C GLN A 439 -36.23 16.71 -25.68
N ASP A 440 -37.48 16.26 -25.55
CA ASP A 440 -38.21 16.32 -24.27
C ASP A 440 -37.62 15.36 -23.22
N ALA A 441 -37.20 14.17 -23.63
CA ALA A 441 -36.54 13.21 -22.74
C ALA A 441 -35.10 13.62 -22.36
N SER A 442 -34.47 14.55 -23.08
CA SER A 442 -33.04 14.88 -22.94
C SER A 442 -32.63 15.33 -21.54
N GLU A 443 -33.51 15.97 -20.78
CA GLU A 443 -33.26 16.35 -19.38
C GLU A 443 -32.96 15.12 -18.53
N VAL A 444 -33.77 14.07 -18.65
CA VAL A 444 -33.68 12.88 -17.79
C VAL A 444 -32.35 12.16 -18.02
N PHE A 445 -31.93 12.04 -19.28
CA PHE A 445 -30.68 11.40 -19.66
C PHE A 445 -29.45 12.25 -19.28
N ARG A 446 -29.51 13.59 -19.37
CA ARG A 446 -28.46 14.48 -18.86
C ARG A 446 -28.34 14.42 -17.34
N SER A 447 -29.46 14.53 -16.63
CA SER A 447 -29.53 14.39 -15.17
C SER A 447 -28.99 13.04 -14.69
N ARG A 448 -29.31 11.94 -15.39
CA ARG A 448 -28.73 10.62 -15.10
C ARG A 448 -27.23 10.56 -15.39
N THR A 449 -26.77 11.07 -16.53
CA THR A 449 -25.35 11.09 -16.91
C THR A 449 -24.50 11.87 -15.89
N LEU A 450 -24.99 13.01 -15.41
CA LEU A 450 -24.37 13.79 -14.33
C LEU A 450 -24.27 12.98 -13.03
N PHE A 451 -25.35 12.29 -12.63
CA PHE A 451 -25.37 11.44 -11.43
C PHE A 451 -24.44 10.21 -11.52
N LEU A 452 -24.20 9.68 -12.73
CA LEU A 452 -23.19 8.63 -12.92
C LEU A 452 -21.78 9.17 -12.61
N LEU A 453 -21.46 10.39 -13.05
CA LEU A 453 -20.17 11.05 -12.85
C LEU A 453 -19.96 11.62 -11.43
N GLU A 454 -21.03 11.84 -10.65
CA GLU A 454 -20.95 12.17 -9.22
C GLU A 454 -20.43 11.01 -8.35
N GLY A 455 -20.52 9.77 -8.87
CA GLY A 455 -19.96 8.58 -8.23
C GLY A 455 -18.44 8.47 -8.38
N SER A 456 -17.68 9.31 -7.65
CA SER A 456 -16.21 9.44 -7.76
C SER A 456 -15.39 8.19 -7.41
N ASN A 457 -16.03 7.12 -6.90
CA ASN A 457 -15.44 5.81 -6.59
C ASN A 457 -16.17 4.63 -7.26
N ARG A 458 -16.84 4.82 -8.41
CA ARG A 458 -17.31 3.69 -9.24
C ARG A 458 -16.14 3.03 -9.96
N ASP A 459 -16.18 1.71 -10.10
CA ASP A 459 -15.28 0.98 -11.00
C ASP A 459 -15.76 1.16 -12.46
N TRP A 460 -15.04 1.99 -13.21
CA TRP A 460 -15.40 2.34 -14.59
C TRP A 460 -14.87 1.31 -15.60
N THR A 461 -15.77 0.62 -16.31
CA THR A 461 -15.39 -0.25 -17.43
C THR A 461 -15.11 0.57 -18.69
N ASN A 462 -14.23 0.06 -19.58
CA ASN A 462 -13.92 0.70 -20.86
C ASN A 462 -15.18 0.96 -21.72
N GLU A 463 -16.17 0.07 -21.63
CA GLU A 463 -17.47 0.22 -22.29
C GLU A 463 -18.25 1.40 -21.72
N ASN A 464 -18.37 1.51 -20.38
CA ASN A 464 -19.03 2.63 -19.73
C ASN A 464 -18.30 3.98 -19.95
N ILE A 465 -16.97 3.98 -19.99
CA ILE A 465 -16.16 5.17 -20.34
C ILE A 465 -16.43 5.60 -21.79
N THR A 466 -16.50 4.63 -22.71
CA THR A 466 -16.83 4.89 -24.12
C THR A 466 -18.25 5.42 -24.27
N ALA A 467 -19.21 4.87 -23.53
CA ALA A 467 -20.60 5.30 -23.55
C ALA A 467 -20.78 6.73 -23.00
N ILE A 468 -20.09 7.11 -21.91
CA ILE A 468 -20.02 8.50 -21.46
C ILE A 468 -19.45 9.40 -22.56
N LYS A 469 -18.36 9.01 -23.22
CA LYS A 469 -17.80 9.79 -24.34
C LYS A 469 -18.79 9.97 -25.48
N ASN A 470 -19.55 8.92 -25.85
CA ASN A 470 -20.57 9.00 -26.89
C ASN A 470 -21.72 9.94 -26.48
N LEU A 471 -22.21 9.86 -25.24
CA LEU A 471 -23.25 10.75 -24.69
C LEU A 471 -22.79 12.23 -24.61
N LEU A 472 -21.48 12.48 -24.48
CA LEU A 472 -20.89 13.82 -24.51
C LEU A 472 -20.73 14.40 -25.93
N HIS A 473 -20.89 13.59 -26.98
CA HIS A 473 -20.87 13.98 -28.39
C HIS A 473 -22.23 13.83 -29.11
N GLU A 474 -23.29 13.44 -28.39
CA GLU A 474 -24.64 13.26 -28.95
C GLU A 474 -25.41 14.59 -28.91
N ASP A 475 -25.42 15.32 -30.03
CA ASP A 475 -26.04 16.65 -30.16
C ASP A 475 -27.51 16.71 -29.69
N ASN A 476 -28.26 15.61 -29.86
CA ASN A 476 -29.67 15.51 -29.47
C ASN A 476 -29.92 15.64 -27.95
N LEU A 477 -28.89 15.52 -27.10
CA LEU A 477 -29.01 15.77 -25.66
C LEU A 477 -29.05 17.27 -25.31
N ASN A 478 -28.64 18.17 -26.21
CA ASN A 478 -28.72 19.62 -26.05
C ASN A 478 -28.20 20.14 -24.68
N TRP A 479 -26.95 19.79 -24.36
CA TRP A 479 -26.26 20.14 -23.13
C TRP A 479 -26.20 21.65 -22.88
N SER A 480 -26.76 22.11 -21.76
CA SER A 480 -26.73 23.53 -21.38
C SER A 480 -25.38 23.95 -20.82
N ARG A 481 -25.11 25.25 -20.85
CA ARG A 481 -23.86 25.86 -20.38
C ARG A 481 -23.55 25.49 -18.91
N GLU A 482 -24.56 25.55 -18.04
CA GLU A 482 -24.42 25.21 -16.62
C GLU A 482 -24.10 23.72 -16.41
N GLU A 483 -24.66 22.83 -17.24
CA GLU A 483 -24.37 21.39 -17.20
C GLU A 483 -22.97 21.07 -17.70
N VAL A 484 -22.47 21.69 -18.77
CA VAL A 484 -21.09 21.46 -19.25
C VAL A 484 -20.05 21.98 -18.26
N ILE A 485 -20.33 23.07 -17.52
CA ILE A 485 -19.49 23.46 -16.38
C ILE A 485 -19.49 22.36 -15.30
N ARG A 486 -20.65 21.76 -14.98
CA ARG A 486 -20.75 20.66 -14.00
C ARG A 486 -20.04 19.40 -14.48
N LEU A 487 -20.14 19.05 -15.77
CA LEU A 487 -19.39 17.94 -16.38
C LEU A 487 -17.88 18.13 -16.25
N LEU A 488 -17.36 19.31 -16.59
CA LEU A 488 -15.94 19.64 -16.41
C LEU A 488 -15.53 19.55 -14.93
N ASP A 489 -16.35 20.07 -14.01
CA ASP A 489 -16.10 20.04 -12.57
C ASP A 489 -16.02 18.60 -12.04
N LEU A 490 -17.01 17.76 -12.35
CA LEU A 490 -17.05 16.35 -11.96
C LEU A 490 -15.90 15.54 -12.59
N THR A 491 -15.66 15.71 -13.90
CA THR A 491 -14.57 15.02 -14.60
C THR A 491 -13.21 15.43 -14.04
N SER A 492 -13.02 16.70 -13.63
CA SER A 492 -11.79 17.17 -12.97
C SER A 492 -11.52 16.52 -11.62
N GLN A 493 -12.58 16.06 -10.94
CA GLN A 493 -12.53 15.43 -9.62
C GLN A 493 -12.50 13.89 -9.69
N SER A 494 -12.51 13.31 -10.90
CA SER A 494 -12.52 11.87 -11.11
C SER A 494 -11.25 11.18 -10.59
N ASN A 495 -11.42 9.99 -10.03
CA ASN A 495 -10.33 9.12 -9.60
C ASN A 495 -9.77 8.25 -10.75
N THR A 496 -10.35 8.31 -11.96
CA THR A 496 -10.08 7.39 -13.08
C THR A 496 -9.31 8.11 -14.18
N LEU A 497 -8.18 7.54 -14.63
CA LEU A 497 -7.25 8.18 -15.57
C LEU A 497 -7.89 8.39 -16.95
N GLU A 498 -8.73 7.46 -17.37
CA GLU A 498 -9.43 7.44 -18.65
C GLU A 498 -10.50 8.55 -18.71
N LEU A 499 -11.23 8.77 -17.61
CA LEU A 499 -12.16 9.91 -17.49
C LEU A 499 -11.42 11.25 -17.45
N LEU A 500 -10.32 11.34 -16.70
CA LEU A 500 -9.44 12.52 -16.72
C LEU A 500 -8.89 12.78 -18.15
N ASN A 501 -8.73 11.74 -18.97
CA ASN A 501 -8.33 11.88 -20.38
C ASN A 501 -9.45 12.31 -21.34
N ILE A 502 -10.72 12.33 -20.92
CA ILE A 502 -11.86 12.90 -21.68
C ILE A 502 -12.00 14.42 -21.42
N PHE A 503 -11.53 14.93 -20.27
CA PHE A 503 -11.61 16.37 -19.93
C PHE A 503 -11.13 17.34 -21.05
N PRO A 504 -10.01 17.10 -21.78
CA PRO A 504 -9.60 17.96 -22.89
C PRO A 504 -10.64 18.04 -24.03
N GLU A 505 -11.41 16.97 -24.24
CA GLU A 505 -12.39 16.83 -25.32
C GLU A 505 -13.69 17.55 -24.96
N ILE A 506 -14.13 17.48 -23.70
CA ILE A 506 -15.23 18.30 -23.17
C ILE A 506 -14.86 19.79 -23.25
N LEU A 507 -13.61 20.14 -22.95
CA LEU A 507 -13.12 21.52 -23.00
C LEU A 507 -13.00 22.06 -24.43
N ASP A 508 -12.64 21.22 -25.41
CA ASP A 508 -12.68 21.58 -26.83
C ASP A 508 -14.12 21.79 -27.33
N ASN A 509 -15.04 20.86 -27.03
CA ASN A 509 -16.47 21.02 -27.32
C ASN A 509 -17.04 22.32 -26.73
N TRP A 510 -16.66 22.67 -25.50
CA TRP A 510 -17.05 23.92 -24.84
C TRP A 510 -16.58 25.16 -25.61
N PHE A 511 -15.34 25.17 -26.13
CA PHE A 511 -14.83 26.30 -26.92
C PHE A 511 -15.41 26.34 -28.34
N ARG A 512 -15.66 25.20 -29.00
CA ARG A 512 -16.35 25.13 -30.29
C ARG A 512 -17.74 25.75 -30.24
N ASN A 513 -18.46 25.54 -29.14
CA ASN A 513 -19.80 26.11 -28.91
C ASN A 513 -19.78 27.59 -28.44
N ASN A 514 -18.64 28.29 -28.62
CA ASN A 514 -18.46 29.71 -28.31
C ASN A 514 -18.77 30.11 -26.84
N PHE A 515 -18.72 29.16 -25.89
CA PHE A 515 -19.06 29.44 -24.50
C PHE A 515 -17.95 30.25 -23.79
N SER A 516 -18.24 31.53 -23.50
CA SER A 516 -17.37 32.43 -22.75
C SER A 516 -17.62 32.33 -21.24
N ASP A 517 -16.55 32.27 -20.42
CA ASP A 517 -16.67 32.25 -18.95
C ASP A 517 -16.94 33.65 -18.37
N THR A 518 -18.18 34.10 -18.58
CA THR A 518 -18.63 35.48 -18.35
C THR A 518 -19.13 35.79 -16.93
N LYS A 519 -19.21 34.82 -15.99
CA LYS A 519 -19.84 35.06 -14.67
C LYS A 519 -19.22 34.40 -13.43
N LYS A 520 -18.48 33.29 -13.54
CA LYS A 520 -17.88 32.60 -12.38
C LYS A 520 -16.57 31.96 -12.80
N LYS A 521 -15.42 32.36 -12.24
CA LYS A 521 -14.05 31.90 -12.61
C LYS A 521 -13.75 30.40 -12.35
N LYS A 522 -14.76 29.52 -12.48
CA LYS A 522 -14.68 28.07 -12.28
C LYS A 522 -13.78 27.40 -13.30
N ILE A 523 -13.87 27.75 -14.59
CA ILE A 523 -13.11 27.05 -15.64
C ILE A 523 -11.59 27.07 -15.35
N PRO A 524 -10.96 28.21 -14.99
CA PRO A 524 -9.58 28.25 -14.49
C PRO A 524 -9.30 27.29 -13.30
N THR A 525 -10.12 27.30 -12.25
CA THR A 525 -9.88 26.45 -11.07
C THR A 525 -10.09 24.97 -11.35
N THR A 526 -11.09 24.64 -12.17
CA THR A 526 -11.42 23.28 -12.60
C THR A 526 -10.34 22.70 -13.52
N CYS A 527 -9.72 23.50 -14.40
CA CYS A 527 -8.55 23.07 -15.18
C CYS A 527 -7.33 22.76 -14.29
N VAL A 528 -7.09 23.57 -13.24
CA VAL A 528 -5.97 23.33 -12.31
C VAL A 528 -6.25 22.12 -11.40
N ALA A 529 -7.49 21.93 -10.95
CA ALA A 529 -7.90 20.75 -10.17
C ALA A 529 -7.76 19.46 -11.01
N TRP A 530 -8.28 19.46 -12.24
CA TRP A 530 -8.13 18.37 -13.21
C TRP A 530 -6.67 17.96 -13.35
N PHE A 531 -5.79 18.93 -13.65
CA PHE A 531 -4.40 18.63 -13.92
C PHE A 531 -3.67 18.10 -12.69
N LYS A 532 -3.96 18.63 -11.49
CA LYS A 532 -3.39 18.08 -10.23
C LYS A 532 -3.84 16.63 -9.98
N ASN A 533 -5.11 16.30 -10.24
CA ASN A 533 -5.60 14.92 -10.11
C ASN A 533 -5.02 13.99 -11.19
N LEU A 534 -4.85 14.47 -12.42
CA LEU A 534 -4.15 13.76 -13.50
C LEU A 534 -2.70 13.42 -13.10
N LEU A 535 -1.96 14.38 -12.56
CA LEU A 535 -0.57 14.18 -12.09
C LEU A 535 -0.50 13.08 -10.99
N ILE A 536 -1.42 13.08 -10.03
CA ILE A 536 -1.52 12.06 -8.96
C ILE A 536 -1.85 10.66 -9.53
N LYS A 537 -2.61 10.58 -10.63
CA LYS A 537 -3.02 9.32 -11.25
C LYS A 537 -1.96 8.73 -12.19
N LEU A 538 -1.16 9.58 -12.85
CA LEU A 538 0.03 9.15 -13.60
C LEU A 538 1.07 8.44 -12.70
N ASP A 539 1.14 8.79 -11.42
CA ASP A 539 2.01 8.13 -10.44
C ASP A 539 1.49 6.74 -10.06
N THR A 540 0.24 6.69 -9.61
CA THR A 540 -0.38 5.49 -9.03
C THR A 540 -0.68 4.42 -10.07
N GLY A 541 -0.91 4.79 -11.34
CA GLY A 541 -1.07 3.86 -12.47
C GLY A 541 0.17 3.03 -12.85
N THR A 542 1.34 3.29 -12.26
CA THR A 542 2.58 2.54 -12.59
C THR A 542 2.67 1.15 -11.95
N SER A 543 1.67 0.74 -11.16
CA SER A 543 1.63 -0.56 -10.49
C SER A 543 1.13 -1.69 -11.41
N THR A 544 2.04 -2.34 -12.15
CA THR A 544 2.25 -3.82 -12.12
C THR A 544 3.07 -4.37 -13.28
N LYS A 545 2.99 -3.83 -14.52
CA LYS A 545 3.59 -4.49 -15.71
C LYS A 545 4.69 -3.70 -16.46
N ASN A 546 4.47 -2.47 -16.93
CA ASN A 546 5.38 -1.81 -17.89
C ASN A 546 6.35 -0.78 -17.28
N ARG A 547 7.10 -1.15 -16.24
CA ARG A 547 8.10 -0.28 -15.56
C ARG A 547 9.31 0.16 -16.41
N LYS A 548 9.49 -0.34 -17.64
CA LYS A 548 10.74 -0.15 -18.42
C LYS A 548 10.74 1.05 -19.37
N GLU A 549 9.58 1.61 -19.73
CA GLU A 549 9.48 2.60 -20.82
C GLU A 549 8.69 3.87 -20.45
N ASN A 550 7.62 3.77 -19.66
CA ASN A 550 6.82 4.94 -19.27
C ASN A 550 7.53 5.81 -18.22
N ASN A 551 8.28 6.82 -18.66
CA ASN A 551 8.83 7.84 -17.78
C ASN A 551 7.73 8.88 -17.44
N ILE A 552 7.32 8.91 -16.16
CA ILE A 552 6.32 9.86 -15.63
C ILE A 552 6.63 11.30 -16.05
N VAL A 553 7.92 11.69 -16.04
CA VAL A 553 8.34 13.05 -16.43
C VAL A 553 7.94 13.37 -17.86
N PHE A 554 8.13 12.44 -18.80
CA PHE A 554 7.71 12.62 -20.19
C PHE A 554 6.18 12.69 -20.31
N SER A 555 5.44 11.82 -19.60
CA SER A 555 3.97 11.86 -19.59
C SER A 555 3.41 13.22 -19.15
N VAL A 556 4.03 13.86 -18.13
CA VAL A 556 3.62 15.20 -17.67
C VAL A 556 3.71 16.23 -18.80
N PHE A 557 4.81 16.27 -19.54
CA PHE A 557 4.98 17.23 -20.65
C PHE A 557 4.12 16.88 -21.87
N LEU A 558 3.87 15.59 -22.14
CA LEU A 558 2.94 15.14 -23.19
C LEU A 558 1.48 15.55 -22.91
N HIS A 559 1.04 15.52 -21.64
CA HIS A 559 -0.28 16.02 -21.26
C HIS A 559 -0.38 17.55 -21.29
N LEU A 560 0.73 18.27 -21.05
CA LEU A 560 0.80 19.71 -21.33
C LEU A 560 0.67 20.00 -22.83
N GLU A 561 1.33 19.21 -23.70
CA GLU A 561 1.22 19.36 -25.16
C GLU A 561 -0.21 19.15 -25.65
N ARG A 562 -0.90 18.08 -25.19
CA ARG A 562 -2.30 17.82 -25.54
C ARG A 562 -3.26 18.96 -25.17
N ILE A 563 -2.95 19.77 -24.15
CA ILE A 563 -3.80 20.88 -23.69
C ILE A 563 -3.32 22.27 -24.13
N TYR A 564 -2.12 22.38 -24.72
CA TYR A 564 -1.55 23.66 -25.17
C TYR A 564 -2.41 24.40 -26.21
N PRO A 565 -2.99 23.74 -27.25
CA PRO A 565 -3.87 24.42 -28.20
C PRO A 565 -5.13 25.06 -27.57
N LEU A 566 -5.60 24.53 -26.43
CA LEU A 566 -6.81 25.00 -25.75
C LEU A 566 -6.52 26.07 -24.68
N LEU A 567 -5.37 25.95 -24.00
CA LEU A 567 -5.05 26.73 -22.78
C LEU A 567 -3.73 27.51 -22.83
N GLY A 568 -2.81 27.25 -23.77
CA GLY A 568 -1.47 27.87 -23.83
C GLY A 568 -1.52 29.40 -23.88
N HIS A 569 -2.38 29.96 -24.74
CA HIS A 569 -2.59 31.40 -24.83
C HIS A 569 -3.30 32.02 -23.60
N ARG A 570 -3.88 31.21 -22.70
CA ARG A 570 -4.57 31.67 -21.47
C ARG A 570 -3.58 31.80 -20.32
N LYS A 571 -2.63 32.73 -20.45
CA LYS A 571 -1.45 32.96 -19.57
C LYS A 571 -1.63 32.55 -18.10
N ASN A 572 -2.64 33.04 -17.40
CA ASN A 572 -2.87 32.76 -15.97
C ASN A 572 -3.18 31.29 -15.67
N VAL A 573 -3.93 30.61 -16.55
CA VAL A 573 -4.22 29.17 -16.44
C VAL A 573 -2.97 28.39 -16.84
N TRP A 574 -2.36 28.72 -17.98
CA TRP A 574 -1.16 28.04 -18.47
C TRP A 574 -0.01 28.08 -17.44
N GLN A 575 0.28 29.24 -16.86
CA GLN A 575 1.29 29.40 -15.81
C GLN A 575 0.98 28.55 -14.57
N SER A 576 -0.30 28.33 -14.23
CA SER A 576 -0.71 27.49 -13.10
C SER A 576 -0.52 26.00 -13.40
N LEU A 577 -0.74 25.58 -14.65
CA LEU A 577 -0.50 24.22 -15.13
C LEU A 577 1.00 23.91 -15.22
N THR A 578 1.79 24.80 -15.84
CA THR A 578 3.24 24.63 -15.95
C THR A 578 3.94 24.67 -14.59
N THR A 579 3.50 25.53 -13.66
CA THR A 579 3.99 25.50 -12.27
C THR A 579 3.67 24.17 -11.61
N SER A 580 2.43 23.67 -11.71
CA SER A 580 2.04 22.37 -11.12
C SER A 580 2.83 21.20 -11.73
N ALA A 581 3.11 21.25 -13.04
CA ALA A 581 3.96 20.27 -13.72
C ALA A 581 5.40 20.29 -13.21
N ILE A 582 6.03 21.47 -13.11
CA ILE A 582 7.40 21.63 -12.61
C ILE A 582 7.51 21.22 -11.13
N GLU A 583 6.56 21.62 -10.30
CA GLU A 583 6.47 21.18 -8.90
C GLU A 583 6.38 19.67 -8.79
N ARG A 584 5.52 19.00 -9.57
CA ARG A 584 5.46 17.54 -9.59
C ARG A 584 6.76 16.94 -10.10
N VAL A 585 7.30 17.37 -11.24
CA VAL A 585 8.51 16.77 -11.83
C VAL A 585 9.71 16.86 -10.88
N ARG A 586 9.85 17.95 -10.10
CA ARG A 586 10.89 18.10 -9.07
C ARG A 586 10.85 17.05 -7.94
N VAL A 587 9.75 16.30 -7.78
CA VAL A 587 9.64 15.17 -6.83
C VAL A 587 10.19 13.85 -7.41
N CYS A 588 10.38 13.77 -8.73
CA CYS A 588 11.06 12.62 -9.35
C CYS A 588 12.57 12.64 -9.06
N SER A 589 13.22 11.47 -9.15
CA SER A 589 14.68 11.41 -9.02
C SER A 589 15.39 12.09 -10.20
N GLU A 590 16.55 12.68 -9.95
CA GLU A 590 17.34 13.42 -10.96
C GLU A 590 17.66 12.56 -12.20
N SER A 591 17.90 11.26 -12.03
CA SER A 591 18.13 10.33 -13.15
C SER A 591 16.88 10.03 -13.98
N GLN A 592 15.68 9.99 -13.38
CA GLN A 592 14.41 9.93 -14.12
C GLN A 592 14.18 11.22 -14.92
N ILE A 593 14.50 12.37 -14.34
CA ILE A 593 14.35 13.67 -14.99
C ILE A 593 15.33 13.79 -16.19
N PHE A 594 16.61 13.49 -16.01
CA PHE A 594 17.59 13.53 -17.10
C PHE A 594 17.34 12.47 -18.19
N SER A 595 16.88 11.26 -17.83
CA SER A 595 16.53 10.23 -18.82
C SER A 595 15.24 10.52 -19.60
N ALA A 596 14.49 11.57 -19.27
CA ALA A 596 13.38 12.06 -20.09
C ALA A 596 13.84 12.73 -21.40
N THR A 597 15.08 13.25 -21.44
CA THR A 597 15.65 14.01 -22.59
C THR A 597 15.70 13.22 -23.91
N LYS A 598 15.64 11.87 -23.86
CA LYS A 598 15.53 11.04 -25.07
C LYS A 598 14.13 11.06 -25.70
N PHE A 599 13.09 11.35 -24.90
CA PHE A 599 11.70 11.35 -25.34
C PHE A 599 11.21 12.73 -25.79
N THR A 600 11.89 13.81 -25.41
CA THR A 600 11.48 15.19 -25.78
C THR A 600 11.45 15.45 -27.29
N VAL A 601 12.12 14.62 -28.10
CA VAL A 601 12.01 14.60 -29.58
C VAL A 601 10.58 14.34 -30.08
N GLN A 602 9.74 13.72 -29.25
CA GLN A 602 8.33 13.45 -29.58
C GLN A 602 7.42 14.66 -29.34
N ILE A 603 7.87 15.65 -28.55
CA ILE A 603 7.16 16.89 -28.27
C ILE A 603 7.44 17.87 -29.44
N LYS A 604 6.39 18.51 -29.94
CA LYS A 604 6.46 19.46 -31.07
C LYS A 604 6.41 20.91 -30.61
N GLU A 605 5.74 21.18 -29.49
CA GLU A 605 5.51 22.54 -28.99
C GLU A 605 6.77 23.13 -28.31
N GLN A 606 7.36 24.14 -28.95
CA GLN A 606 8.64 24.72 -28.56
C GLN A 606 8.61 25.35 -27.15
N ASP A 607 7.49 25.92 -26.72
CA ASP A 607 7.30 26.43 -25.34
C ASP A 607 7.51 25.32 -24.29
N ILE A 608 7.10 24.09 -24.60
CA ILE A 608 7.14 22.94 -23.69
C ILE A 608 8.55 22.33 -23.67
N ILE A 609 9.21 22.27 -24.84
CA ILE A 609 10.64 21.91 -24.94
C ILE A 609 11.48 22.91 -24.14
N THR A 610 11.17 24.20 -24.23
CA THR A 610 11.87 25.28 -23.50
C THR A 610 11.64 25.16 -21.98
N LEU A 611 10.40 24.93 -21.55
CA LEU A 611 10.05 24.68 -20.15
C LEU A 611 10.80 23.47 -19.54
N PHE A 612 10.95 22.39 -20.31
CA PHE A 612 11.78 21.25 -19.89
C PHE A 612 13.25 21.63 -19.82
N LEU A 613 13.80 22.25 -20.87
CA LEU A 613 15.20 22.69 -20.94
C LEU A 613 15.58 23.59 -19.76
N ASP A 614 14.73 24.53 -19.38
CA ASP A 614 15.02 25.48 -18.31
C ASP A 614 14.99 24.81 -16.93
N LEU A 615 14.14 23.81 -16.70
CA LEU A 615 14.23 22.95 -15.52
C LEU A 615 15.57 22.19 -15.47
N ILE A 616 15.99 21.58 -16.59
CA ILE A 616 17.27 20.86 -16.65
C ILE A 616 18.45 21.81 -16.38
N LYS A 617 18.45 23.01 -16.99
CA LYS A 617 19.47 24.05 -16.75
C LYS A 617 19.47 24.51 -15.29
N GLU A 618 18.32 24.69 -14.66
CA GLU A 618 18.22 25.08 -13.23
C GLU A 618 18.79 24.02 -12.29
N MET A 619 18.52 22.73 -12.56
CA MET A 619 19.05 21.61 -11.79
C MET A 619 20.58 21.47 -11.97
N LEU A 620 21.06 21.50 -13.22
CA LEU A 620 22.49 21.48 -13.52
C LEU A 620 23.22 22.72 -12.96
N ASN A 621 22.54 23.86 -12.85
CA ASN A 621 23.07 25.06 -12.21
C ASN A 621 23.31 24.92 -10.69
N LYS A 622 22.85 23.82 -10.07
CA LYS A 622 23.16 23.44 -8.69
C LYS A 622 24.14 22.25 -8.62
N ALA A 623 23.99 21.28 -9.54
CA ALA A 623 24.76 20.04 -9.55
C ALA A 623 26.18 20.17 -10.14
N VAL A 624 26.39 20.95 -11.21
CA VAL A 624 27.70 21.05 -11.86
C VAL A 624 28.62 22.00 -11.07
N ARG A 625 29.62 21.44 -10.39
CA ARG A 625 30.61 22.18 -9.58
C ARG A 625 32.07 21.93 -9.97
N GLN A 626 32.35 20.72 -10.46
CA GLN A 626 33.65 20.22 -10.86
C GLN A 626 33.45 19.10 -11.90
N ILE A 627 34.53 18.57 -12.46
CA ILE A 627 34.49 17.37 -13.29
C ILE A 627 34.68 16.15 -12.39
N ASP A 628 33.70 15.24 -12.37
CA ASP A 628 33.75 13.98 -11.63
C ASP A 628 32.89 12.88 -12.31
N ASP A 629 32.97 11.66 -11.78
CA ASP A 629 32.20 10.52 -12.29
C ASP A 629 30.69 10.71 -12.18
N GLN A 630 30.19 11.52 -11.24
CA GLN A 630 28.75 11.81 -11.16
C GLN A 630 28.33 12.67 -12.36
N LEU A 631 29.13 13.66 -12.75
CA LEU A 631 28.88 14.45 -13.96
C LEU A 631 28.93 13.58 -15.22
N ILE A 632 29.89 12.67 -15.34
CA ILE A 632 29.98 11.70 -16.44
C ILE A 632 28.71 10.83 -16.50
N ASN A 633 28.26 10.28 -15.38
CA ASN A 633 27.03 9.48 -15.32
C ASN A 633 25.76 10.28 -15.65
N LYS A 634 25.68 11.56 -15.25
CA LYS A 634 24.58 12.46 -15.66
C LYS A 634 24.59 12.66 -17.19
N ILE A 635 25.75 12.90 -17.79
CA ILE A 635 25.93 13.06 -19.25
C ILE A 635 25.48 11.81 -20.02
N TYR A 636 25.91 10.62 -19.58
CA TYR A 636 25.44 9.34 -20.15
C TYR A 636 23.91 9.17 -20.04
N THR A 637 23.33 9.59 -18.91
CA THR A 637 21.87 9.54 -18.68
C THR A 637 21.10 10.50 -19.60
N ILE A 638 21.59 11.74 -19.77
CA ILE A 638 21.01 12.79 -20.65
C ILE A 638 21.03 12.35 -22.12
N CYS A 639 22.05 11.59 -22.54
CA CYS A 639 22.18 11.07 -23.90
C CYS A 639 21.66 9.62 -24.05
N ASN A 640 21.12 9.01 -22.99
CA ASN A 640 20.65 7.62 -22.97
C ASN A 640 21.70 6.58 -23.45
N CYS A 641 22.98 6.91 -23.30
CA CYS A 641 24.09 6.11 -23.79
C CYS A 641 24.50 5.01 -22.80
N LYS A 642 24.89 3.83 -23.34
CA LYS A 642 25.28 2.64 -22.55
C LYS A 642 26.69 2.12 -22.86
N GLY A 643 27.41 2.74 -23.80
CA GLY A 643 28.75 2.34 -24.24
C GLY A 643 29.84 3.32 -23.78
N LYS A 644 31.09 3.05 -24.18
CA LYS A 644 32.26 3.92 -23.88
C LYS A 644 32.29 5.23 -24.68
N ASN A 645 31.51 5.32 -25.76
CA ASN A 645 31.45 6.50 -26.63
C ASN A 645 30.15 7.25 -26.38
N LEU A 646 30.19 8.58 -26.39
CA LEU A 646 29.02 9.43 -26.26
C LEU A 646 28.37 9.68 -27.63
N GLU A 647 27.15 9.18 -27.82
CA GLU A 647 26.31 9.49 -28.97
C GLU A 647 25.21 10.46 -28.53
N VAL A 648 25.23 11.69 -29.07
CA VAL A 648 24.30 12.76 -28.69
C VAL A 648 23.05 12.66 -29.56
N PRO A 649 21.92 12.16 -29.03
CA PRO A 649 20.83 11.63 -29.85
C PRO A 649 19.98 12.72 -30.52
N ASN A 650 19.96 13.93 -29.95
CA ASN A 650 19.16 15.04 -30.43
C ASN A 650 19.74 16.40 -29.99
N THR A 651 19.21 17.48 -30.55
CA THR A 651 19.61 18.87 -30.27
C THR A 651 19.31 19.34 -28.84
N VAL A 652 18.32 18.75 -28.16
CA VAL A 652 17.99 19.06 -26.75
C VAL A 652 19.10 18.53 -25.83
N SER A 653 19.55 17.29 -26.03
CA SER A 653 20.75 16.74 -25.38
C SER A 653 21.99 17.58 -25.70
N GLU A 654 22.20 17.97 -26.95
CA GLU A 654 23.34 18.83 -27.35
C GLU A 654 23.36 20.17 -26.62
N GLU A 655 22.22 20.86 -26.50
CA GLU A 655 22.12 22.13 -25.76
C GLU A 655 22.36 21.97 -24.26
N ILE A 656 21.90 20.85 -23.67
CA ILE A 656 22.19 20.53 -22.27
C ILE A 656 23.69 20.28 -22.06
N LEU A 657 24.36 19.55 -22.95
CA LEU A 657 25.80 19.34 -22.90
C LEU A 657 26.57 20.66 -23.08
N HIS A 658 26.16 21.49 -24.05
CA HIS A 658 26.76 22.81 -24.26
C HIS A 658 26.62 23.71 -23.01
N HIS A 659 25.47 23.67 -22.32
CA HIS A 659 25.28 24.38 -21.04
C HIS A 659 26.23 23.87 -19.94
N ILE A 660 26.44 22.56 -19.83
CA ILE A 660 27.41 21.97 -18.89
C ILE A 660 28.83 22.48 -19.19
N ILE A 661 29.27 22.42 -20.45
CA ILE A 661 30.61 22.87 -20.86
C ILE A 661 30.81 24.37 -20.60
N THR A 662 29.87 25.22 -21.02
CA THR A 662 29.95 26.68 -20.80
C THR A 662 29.95 27.03 -19.31
N ARG A 663 29.27 26.26 -18.47
CA ARG A 663 29.34 26.42 -17.01
C ARG A 663 30.69 26.01 -16.42
N LEU A 664 31.27 24.89 -16.87
CA LEU A 664 32.62 24.47 -16.46
C LEU A 664 33.69 25.48 -16.91
N GLN A 665 33.55 26.07 -18.10
CA GLN A 665 34.44 27.13 -18.59
C GLN A 665 34.50 28.30 -17.59
N ASN A 666 33.33 28.76 -17.12
CA ASN A 666 33.21 29.85 -16.16
C ASN A 666 33.74 29.51 -14.75
N GLN A 667 34.04 28.25 -14.48
CA GLN A 667 34.65 27.76 -13.23
C GLN A 667 36.17 27.53 -13.36
N SER A 668 36.74 27.64 -14.56
CA SER A 668 38.17 27.39 -14.81
C SER A 668 39.02 28.65 -14.59
N SER A 669 39.89 28.62 -13.57
CA SER A 669 40.69 29.77 -13.12
C SER A 669 42.22 29.56 -13.18
N ALA A 670 42.69 28.49 -13.83
CA ALA A 670 44.12 28.19 -13.91
C ALA A 670 44.88 29.29 -14.67
N SER A 671 45.86 29.91 -14.01
CA SER A 671 46.74 30.95 -14.56
C SER A 671 48.09 30.41 -15.03
N ASP A 672 48.51 29.24 -14.56
CA ASP A 672 49.73 28.56 -14.96
C ASP A 672 49.47 27.52 -16.08
N PRO A 673 50.26 27.50 -17.17
CA PRO A 673 50.12 26.52 -18.24
C PRO A 673 50.31 25.06 -17.80
N SER A 674 51.29 24.79 -16.93
CA SER A 674 51.60 23.43 -16.48
C SER A 674 50.48 22.87 -15.59
N GLU A 675 49.95 23.69 -14.67
CA GLU A 675 48.76 23.34 -13.90
C GLU A 675 47.52 23.16 -14.81
N HIS A 676 47.37 23.97 -15.86
CA HIS A 676 46.28 23.81 -16.83
C HIS A 676 46.35 22.46 -17.56
N HIS A 677 47.53 22.06 -18.04
CA HIS A 677 47.74 20.74 -18.65
C HIS A 677 47.45 19.60 -17.67
N LEU A 678 47.95 19.67 -16.43
CA LEU A 678 47.71 18.63 -15.42
C LEU A 678 46.25 18.53 -15.00
N ASN A 679 45.52 19.65 -14.88
CA ASN A 679 44.09 19.66 -14.59
C ASN A 679 43.25 19.12 -15.76
N ILE A 680 43.70 19.30 -17.01
CA ILE A 680 43.12 18.66 -18.20
C ILE A 680 43.38 17.13 -18.21
N LEU A 681 44.58 16.67 -17.86
CA LEU A 681 44.91 15.24 -17.78
C LEU A 681 44.20 14.52 -16.61
N ARG A 682 44.06 15.16 -15.45
CA ARG A 682 43.24 14.65 -14.32
C ARG A 682 41.79 14.41 -14.74
N ALA A 683 41.27 15.23 -15.66
CA ALA A 683 39.94 15.10 -16.26
C ALA A 683 39.94 14.30 -17.60
N SER A 684 41.00 13.54 -17.91
CA SER A 684 41.20 12.87 -19.20
C SER A 684 40.04 11.98 -19.65
N GLN A 685 39.42 11.22 -18.74
CA GLN A 685 38.25 10.39 -19.05
C GLN A 685 37.07 11.24 -19.53
N PHE A 686 36.76 12.34 -18.84
CA PHE A 686 35.70 13.28 -19.25
C PHE A 686 36.00 13.91 -20.61
N TRP A 687 37.22 14.41 -20.80
CA TRP A 687 37.60 15.06 -22.06
C TRP A 687 37.64 14.09 -23.23
N SER A 688 38.05 12.83 -23.01
CA SER A 688 37.98 11.77 -24.02
C SER A 688 36.53 11.49 -24.47
N ILE A 689 35.58 11.46 -23.52
CA ILE A 689 34.16 11.28 -23.80
C ILE A 689 33.58 12.47 -24.60
N ILE A 690 33.94 13.71 -24.26
CA ILE A 690 33.44 14.92 -24.95
C ILE A 690 34.08 15.12 -26.34
N LEU A 691 35.39 14.96 -26.46
CA LEU A 691 36.10 15.16 -27.74
C LEU A 691 35.75 14.08 -28.77
N ARG A 692 35.58 12.83 -28.33
CA ARG A 692 35.19 11.70 -29.21
C ARG A 692 33.67 11.57 -29.43
N ALA A 693 32.87 12.51 -28.93
CA ALA A 693 31.41 12.46 -29.05
C ALA A 693 30.95 12.46 -30.53
N ILE A 694 29.85 11.76 -30.82
CA ILE A 694 29.25 11.62 -32.15
C ILE A 694 27.75 11.95 -32.13
N GLY A 695 27.13 12.09 -33.30
CA GLY A 695 25.72 12.50 -33.42
C GLY A 695 25.58 14.02 -33.49
N ASN A 696 24.65 14.59 -32.73
CA ASN A 696 24.42 16.04 -32.69
C ASN A 696 25.48 16.73 -31.80
N VAL A 697 26.65 17.04 -32.38
CA VAL A 697 27.81 17.58 -31.65
C VAL A 697 28.35 18.91 -32.21
N THR A 698 27.69 19.50 -33.20
CA THR A 698 28.09 20.77 -33.85
C THR A 698 28.25 21.94 -32.87
N LYS A 699 27.28 22.19 -31.99
CA LYS A 699 27.32 23.22 -30.94
C LYS A 699 28.26 22.83 -29.80
N LEU A 700 28.43 21.52 -29.56
CA LEU A 700 29.29 20.99 -28.50
C LEU A 700 30.77 21.17 -28.85
N HIS A 701 31.18 20.73 -30.03
CA HIS A 701 32.56 20.82 -30.52
C HIS A 701 32.94 22.25 -30.95
N SER A 702 31.98 23.08 -31.36
CA SER A 702 32.23 24.51 -31.61
C SER A 702 32.35 25.35 -30.33
N ASN A 703 32.23 24.75 -29.14
CA ASN A 703 32.35 25.49 -27.89
C ASN A 703 33.82 25.95 -27.66
N PRO A 704 34.06 27.24 -27.32
CA PRO A 704 35.42 27.77 -27.13
C PRO A 704 36.28 27.03 -26.09
N PHE A 705 35.67 26.45 -25.06
CA PHE A 705 36.40 25.70 -24.04
C PHE A 705 36.85 24.32 -24.54
N VAL A 706 36.00 23.61 -25.30
CA VAL A 706 36.36 22.33 -25.92
C VAL A 706 37.51 22.52 -26.91
N GLN A 707 37.46 23.58 -27.72
CA GLN A 707 38.55 23.92 -28.64
C GLN A 707 39.85 24.29 -27.91
N ARG A 708 39.77 25.04 -26.80
CA ARG A 708 40.94 25.36 -25.95
C ARG A 708 41.57 24.09 -25.37
N VAL A 709 40.77 23.17 -24.83
CA VAL A 709 41.26 21.91 -24.27
C VAL A 709 41.86 21.04 -25.36
N LYS A 710 41.20 20.88 -26.51
CA LYS A 710 41.75 20.13 -27.66
C LYS A 710 43.13 20.67 -28.06
N LYS A 711 43.27 21.99 -28.18
CA LYS A 711 44.55 22.62 -28.49
C LYS A 711 45.60 22.35 -27.41
N SER A 712 45.25 22.51 -26.13
CA SER A 712 46.16 22.27 -25.00
C SER A 712 46.71 20.84 -24.98
N ILE A 713 45.90 19.83 -25.35
CA ILE A 713 46.35 18.44 -25.47
C ILE A 713 47.33 18.26 -26.65
N ASN A 714 47.01 18.82 -27.82
CA ASN A 714 47.90 18.79 -28.99
C ASN A 714 49.23 19.53 -28.74
N ASP A 715 49.19 20.73 -28.13
CA ASP A 715 50.35 21.54 -27.77
C ASP A 715 51.30 20.74 -26.84
N LEU A 716 50.74 20.06 -25.82
CA LEU A 716 51.51 19.20 -24.91
C LEU A 716 52.10 17.97 -25.61
N GLY A 717 51.33 17.32 -26.49
CA GLY A 717 51.81 16.20 -27.30
C GLY A 717 53.02 16.60 -28.17
N GLY A 718 53.04 17.84 -28.67
CA GLY A 718 54.19 18.42 -29.35
C GLY A 718 55.43 18.52 -28.46
N LEU A 719 55.29 19.04 -27.24
CA LEU A 719 56.41 19.16 -26.27
C LEU A 719 57.01 17.80 -25.91
N LEU A 720 56.18 16.78 -25.70
CA LEU A 720 56.63 15.40 -25.45
C LEU A 720 57.42 14.85 -26.64
N ARG A 721 56.87 14.97 -27.85
CA ARG A 721 57.44 14.41 -29.08
C ARG A 721 58.75 15.08 -29.50
N GLU A 722 58.86 16.39 -29.31
CA GLU A 722 60.11 17.14 -29.54
C GLU A 722 61.12 17.02 -28.37
N LYS A 723 60.74 16.34 -27.28
CA LYS A 723 61.51 16.18 -26.04
C LYS A 723 61.88 17.54 -25.39
N LYS A 724 61.03 18.55 -25.64
CA LYS A 724 61.10 19.95 -25.13
C LYS A 724 60.24 20.20 -23.89
N ILE A 725 59.76 19.14 -23.26
CA ILE A 725 59.11 19.23 -21.95
C ILE A 725 60.17 19.34 -20.84
N ASP A 726 59.89 20.11 -19.80
CA ASP A 726 60.71 20.15 -18.60
C ASP A 726 60.56 18.85 -17.79
N ILE A 727 61.56 18.55 -16.97
CA ILE A 727 61.63 17.27 -16.27
C ILE A 727 60.62 17.20 -15.10
N GLN A 728 60.22 18.33 -14.49
CA GLN A 728 59.20 18.31 -13.44
C GLN A 728 57.82 17.95 -14.02
N LEU A 729 57.38 18.64 -15.07
CA LEU A 729 56.10 18.34 -15.71
C LEU A 729 56.10 16.92 -16.31
N LEU A 730 57.20 16.49 -16.93
CA LEU A 730 57.33 15.13 -17.43
C LEU A 730 57.19 14.08 -16.32
N GLN A 731 57.79 14.30 -15.14
CA GLN A 731 57.61 13.40 -13.99
C GLN A 731 56.14 13.33 -13.56
N GLN A 732 55.47 14.48 -13.42
CA GLN A 732 54.06 14.56 -13.02
C GLN A 732 53.09 13.95 -14.05
N LEU A 733 53.43 13.97 -15.33
CA LEU A 733 52.67 13.25 -16.37
C LEU A 733 52.92 11.73 -16.30
N LEU A 734 54.16 11.30 -16.02
CA LEU A 734 54.55 9.88 -15.99
C LEU A 734 54.10 9.12 -14.73
N GLU A 735 53.53 9.81 -13.74
CA GLU A 735 52.72 9.21 -12.65
C GLU A 735 51.48 8.49 -13.19
N PHE A 736 50.95 8.92 -14.34
CA PHE A 736 49.82 8.26 -15.02
C PHE A 736 50.31 7.08 -15.88
N SER A 737 49.44 6.08 -16.08
CA SER A 737 49.77 4.91 -16.90
C SER A 737 49.79 5.23 -18.40
N ASP A 738 50.47 4.38 -19.17
CA ASP A 738 50.66 4.60 -20.62
C ASP A 738 49.35 4.51 -21.39
N GLU A 739 48.39 3.71 -20.91
CA GLU A 739 47.05 3.62 -21.46
C GLU A 739 46.24 4.90 -21.22
N ILE A 740 46.40 5.56 -20.07
CA ILE A 740 45.71 6.81 -19.73
C ILE A 740 46.30 7.95 -20.57
N LEU A 741 47.63 8.08 -20.60
CA LEU A 741 48.34 9.08 -21.40
C LEU A 741 48.02 8.91 -22.89
N PHE A 742 48.08 7.69 -23.43
CA PHE A 742 47.75 7.41 -24.82
C PHE A 742 46.28 7.76 -25.14
N GLN A 743 45.32 7.31 -24.30
CA GLN A 743 43.90 7.63 -24.51
C GLN A 743 43.61 9.13 -24.47
N HIS A 744 44.40 9.89 -23.69
CA HIS A 744 44.29 11.34 -23.57
C HIS A 744 44.76 12.06 -24.84
N PHE A 745 45.96 11.75 -25.36
CA PHE A 745 46.45 12.35 -26.60
C PHE A 745 45.65 11.92 -27.82
N ASP A 746 45.34 10.62 -27.96
CA ASP A 746 44.51 10.08 -29.03
C ASP A 746 43.06 10.62 -29.02
N ALA A 747 42.59 11.17 -27.89
CA ALA A 747 41.29 11.84 -27.83
C ALA A 747 41.25 13.22 -28.50
N ALA A 748 42.40 13.89 -28.64
CA ALA A 748 42.49 15.15 -29.37
C ALA A 748 42.62 14.94 -30.90
N VAL A 749 42.93 13.73 -31.36
CA VAL A 749 43.11 13.45 -32.79
C VAL A 749 41.76 13.40 -33.53
N SER A 750 41.61 14.20 -34.58
CA SER A 750 40.41 14.23 -35.42
C SER A 750 40.30 13.00 -36.32
N LYS A 751 39.07 12.54 -36.60
CA LYS A 751 38.81 11.41 -37.53
C LYS A 751 39.32 11.69 -38.95
N GLU A 752 39.12 12.91 -39.43
CA GLU A 752 39.83 13.45 -40.59
C GLU A 752 41.15 14.04 -40.11
N LYS A 753 42.28 13.50 -40.55
CA LYS A 753 43.61 13.88 -40.04
C LYS A 753 43.96 15.33 -40.42
N ALA A 754 43.59 16.28 -39.57
CA ALA A 754 44.01 17.66 -39.67
C ALA A 754 45.53 17.77 -39.45
N ILE A 755 46.19 18.65 -40.21
CA ILE A 755 47.65 18.91 -40.14
C ILE A 755 48.12 19.39 -38.75
N VAL A 756 47.17 19.80 -37.89
CA VAL A 756 47.39 20.39 -36.57
C VAL A 756 47.35 19.36 -35.42
N ASP A 757 46.83 18.15 -35.63
CA ASP A 757 46.69 17.16 -34.55
C ASP A 757 47.99 16.36 -34.34
N VAL A 758 48.47 16.30 -33.09
CA VAL A 758 49.74 15.63 -32.74
C VAL A 758 49.47 14.21 -32.23
N ILE A 759 49.90 13.23 -33.00
CA ILE A 759 49.87 11.82 -32.60
C ILE A 759 51.04 11.53 -31.67
N VAL A 760 50.74 11.00 -30.48
CA VAL A 760 51.71 10.47 -29.51
C VAL A 760 51.42 8.98 -29.32
N SER A 761 52.40 8.12 -29.61
CA SER A 761 52.27 6.67 -29.52
C SER A 761 52.62 6.11 -28.13
N GLN A 762 52.16 4.89 -27.84
CA GLN A 762 52.54 4.18 -26.61
C GLN A 762 54.06 3.93 -26.53
N ASP A 763 54.71 3.67 -27.67
CA ASP A 763 56.17 3.49 -27.74
C ASP A 763 56.93 4.79 -27.41
N GLU A 764 56.46 5.94 -27.89
CA GLU A 764 57.03 7.26 -27.52
C GLU A 764 56.88 7.53 -26.01
N ILE A 765 55.72 7.20 -25.40
CA ILE A 765 55.50 7.36 -23.95
C ILE A 765 56.42 6.42 -23.15
N ALA A 766 56.55 5.16 -23.58
CA ALA A 766 57.45 4.19 -22.95
C ALA A 766 58.93 4.59 -23.08
N GLU A 767 59.35 5.17 -24.22
CA GLU A 767 60.69 5.75 -24.38
C GLU A 767 60.89 6.92 -23.41
N LEU A 768 59.92 7.82 -23.29
CA LEU A 768 59.97 8.97 -22.38
C LEU A 768 60.07 8.54 -20.91
N ARG A 769 59.30 7.53 -20.44
CA ARG A 769 59.48 6.98 -19.08
C ARG A 769 60.86 6.36 -18.88
N LYS A 770 61.37 5.62 -19.88
CA LYS A 770 62.71 5.02 -19.86
C LYS A 770 63.83 6.06 -19.82
N LEU A 771 63.66 7.22 -20.44
CA LEU A 771 64.61 8.34 -20.39
C LEU A 771 64.53 9.09 -19.06
N CYS A 772 63.34 9.41 -18.56
CA CYS A 772 63.16 10.08 -17.27
C CYS A 772 63.67 9.22 -16.10
N GLY A 773 63.35 7.92 -16.09
CA GLY A 773 63.84 6.99 -15.07
C GLY A 773 65.37 6.81 -15.10
N LYS A 774 66.00 6.85 -16.28
CA LYS A 774 67.47 6.87 -16.41
C LYS A 774 68.09 8.12 -15.76
N PHE A 775 67.49 9.30 -15.97
CA PHE A 775 67.97 10.55 -15.37
C PHE A 775 67.90 10.50 -13.83
N GLN A 776 66.73 10.11 -13.29
CA GLN A 776 66.52 9.99 -11.84
C GLN A 776 67.50 8.98 -11.21
N LEU A 777 67.65 7.79 -11.82
CA LEU A 777 68.58 6.77 -11.35
C LEU A 777 70.04 7.24 -11.42
N GLN A 778 70.43 7.99 -12.44
CA GLN A 778 71.80 8.52 -12.58
C GLN A 778 72.13 9.56 -11.49
N LEU A 779 71.17 10.42 -11.13
CA LEU A 779 71.32 11.36 -10.02
C LEU A 779 71.40 10.64 -8.66
N ASP A 780 70.55 9.65 -8.42
CA ASP A 780 70.53 8.89 -7.17
C ASP A 780 71.81 8.03 -6.97
N ILE A 781 72.34 7.42 -8.04
CA ILE A 781 73.63 6.73 -8.06
C ILE A 781 74.77 7.67 -7.64
N LEU A 782 74.82 8.88 -8.22
CA LEU A 782 75.85 9.86 -7.89
C LEU A 782 75.70 10.39 -6.47
N PHE A 783 74.48 10.77 -6.07
CA PHE A 783 74.20 11.30 -4.75
C PHE A 783 74.63 10.33 -3.65
N LYS A 784 74.23 9.06 -3.74
CA LYS A 784 74.60 8.05 -2.73
C LYS A 784 76.09 7.69 -2.78
N PHE A 785 76.72 7.65 -3.96
CA PHE A 785 78.17 7.44 -4.05
C PHE A 785 78.95 8.52 -3.29
N TYR A 786 78.60 9.79 -3.46
CA TYR A 786 79.29 10.88 -2.76
C TYR A 786 79.02 10.90 -1.24
N ASN A 787 77.77 10.67 -0.80
CA ASN A 787 77.47 10.67 0.63
C ASN A 787 78.06 9.47 1.38
N GLU A 788 78.15 8.28 0.75
CA GLU A 788 78.52 7.04 1.45
C GLU A 788 79.98 6.62 1.25
N PHE A 789 80.63 7.04 0.16
CA PHE A 789 82.01 6.64 -0.19
C PHE A 789 82.99 7.81 -0.35
N CYS A 790 82.61 9.06 -0.05
CA CYS A 790 83.53 10.20 -0.03
C CYS A 790 83.42 10.94 1.32
N PRO A 791 84.16 10.54 2.37
CA PRO A 791 84.00 11.09 3.71
C PRO A 791 84.43 12.56 3.80
N ILE A 792 83.50 13.44 4.17
CA ILE A 792 83.67 14.91 4.27
C ILE A 792 84.82 15.31 5.21
N SER A 793 85.16 14.48 6.20
CA SER A 793 86.29 14.69 7.11
C SER A 793 87.68 14.56 6.46
N GLN A 794 87.76 14.12 5.20
CA GLN A 794 89.02 13.79 4.51
C GLN A 794 89.02 14.20 3.03
N VAL A 795 87.88 14.11 2.35
CA VAL A 795 87.73 14.45 0.92
C VAL A 795 87.30 15.91 0.79
N THR A 796 88.19 16.79 0.33
CA THR A 796 87.98 18.25 0.42
C THR A 796 87.08 18.84 -0.66
N ASP A 797 86.87 18.14 -1.78
CA ASP A 797 86.08 18.59 -2.93
C ASP A 797 84.68 17.93 -2.99
N VAL A 798 84.31 17.08 -2.02
CA VAL A 798 83.05 16.32 -2.07
C VAL A 798 81.80 17.19 -2.01
N ASP A 799 81.83 18.31 -1.29
CA ASP A 799 80.69 19.23 -1.21
C ASP A 799 80.34 19.83 -2.58
N ASP A 800 81.32 20.16 -3.42
CA ASP A 800 81.06 20.66 -4.79
C ASP A 800 80.28 19.63 -5.62
N TYR A 801 80.68 18.36 -5.55
CA TYR A 801 79.97 17.26 -6.22
C TYR A 801 78.57 17.01 -5.65
N ILE A 802 78.39 17.11 -4.33
CA ILE A 802 77.07 16.95 -3.68
C ILE A 802 76.14 18.13 -4.03
N GLN A 803 76.67 19.36 -4.06
CA GLN A 803 75.88 20.55 -4.39
C GLN A 803 75.49 20.59 -5.87
N ASP A 804 76.35 20.14 -6.80
CA ASP A 804 75.98 20.09 -8.22
C ASP A 804 74.90 19.04 -8.51
N VAL A 805 74.97 17.86 -7.87
CA VAL A 805 73.88 16.86 -7.95
C VAL A 805 72.57 17.42 -7.35
N LYS A 806 72.62 18.11 -6.20
CA LYS A 806 71.45 18.78 -5.60
C LYS A 806 70.88 19.87 -6.53
N LYS A 807 71.75 20.65 -7.18
CA LYS A 807 71.38 21.67 -8.18
C LYS A 807 70.68 21.04 -9.39
N HIS A 808 71.20 19.93 -9.92
CA HIS A 808 70.54 19.18 -11.01
C HIS A 808 69.20 18.54 -10.60
N MET A 809 69.04 18.13 -9.34
CA MET A 809 67.73 17.71 -8.81
C MET A 809 66.74 18.89 -8.72
N ALA A 810 67.20 20.03 -8.19
CA ALA A 810 66.39 21.23 -7.97
C ALA A 810 66.06 22.03 -9.25
N SER A 811 66.83 21.87 -10.33
CA SER A 811 66.60 22.52 -11.63
C SER A 811 65.68 21.75 -12.57
N SER A 812 65.04 20.67 -12.11
CA SER A 812 64.15 19.80 -12.89
C SER A 812 63.00 20.56 -13.59
N ASN A 813 62.58 21.71 -13.08
CA ASN A 813 61.54 22.57 -13.67
C ASN A 813 62.06 23.63 -14.66
N LYS A 814 63.36 23.61 -14.95
CA LYS A 814 64.05 24.54 -15.88
C LYS A 814 64.88 23.83 -16.95
N VAL A 815 65.18 22.54 -16.74
CA VAL A 815 65.93 21.70 -17.67
C VAL A 815 64.94 20.86 -18.49
N MET A 816 65.08 20.93 -19.81
CA MET A 816 64.29 20.18 -20.76
C MET A 816 64.86 18.77 -20.96
N LEU A 817 64.01 17.76 -21.18
CA LEU A 817 64.47 16.37 -21.34
C LEU A 817 65.59 16.24 -22.38
N ARG A 818 65.48 16.93 -23.52
CA ARG A 818 66.48 16.92 -24.60
C ARG A 818 67.87 17.42 -24.19
N GLU A 819 67.98 18.27 -23.17
CA GLU A 819 69.25 18.85 -22.70
C GLU A 819 70.07 17.88 -21.85
N VAL A 820 69.42 16.83 -21.31
CA VAL A 820 70.01 15.80 -20.44
C VAL A 820 70.55 14.59 -21.21
N LEU A 821 70.11 14.42 -22.46
CA LEU A 821 70.49 13.29 -23.31
C LEU A 821 71.97 13.29 -23.77
N PRO A 822 72.63 14.43 -24.04
CA PRO A 822 74.05 14.48 -24.37
C PRO A 822 74.94 14.05 -23.19
N PRO A 823 76.09 13.38 -23.44
CA PRO A 823 77.08 13.10 -22.41
C PRO A 823 77.59 14.36 -21.70
N ASP A 824 77.68 15.48 -22.43
CA ASP A 824 78.24 16.75 -21.96
C ASP A 824 77.50 17.33 -20.73
N TYR A 825 76.21 17.03 -20.57
CA TYR A 825 75.42 17.40 -19.38
C TYR A 825 76.01 16.79 -18.09
N TRP A 826 76.74 15.69 -18.20
CA TRP A 826 77.35 14.95 -17.09
C TRP A 826 78.86 15.14 -17.00
N ALA A 827 79.46 16.05 -17.78
CA ALA A 827 80.91 16.21 -17.89
C ALA A 827 81.62 16.41 -16.52
N PHE A 828 81.00 17.13 -15.59
CA PHE A 828 81.53 17.31 -14.23
C PHE A 828 81.65 15.99 -13.45
N HIS A 829 80.76 15.03 -13.71
CA HIS A 829 80.72 13.71 -13.07
C HIS A 829 81.38 12.59 -13.89
N GLU A 830 81.85 12.85 -15.12
CA GLU A 830 82.30 11.82 -16.08
C GLU A 830 83.24 10.78 -15.44
N LYS A 831 84.26 11.27 -14.73
CA LYS A 831 85.31 10.48 -14.08
C LYS A 831 84.81 9.57 -12.95
N THR A 832 83.61 9.80 -12.41
CA THR A 832 83.01 9.01 -11.33
C THR A 832 81.86 8.11 -11.80
N LEU A 833 81.32 8.31 -13.01
CA LEU A 833 80.11 7.60 -13.48
C LEU A 833 80.27 6.07 -13.48
N ILE A 834 81.43 5.56 -13.89
CA ILE A 834 81.68 4.12 -14.02
C ILE A 834 81.74 3.46 -12.64
N ILE A 835 82.51 4.05 -11.71
CA ILE A 835 82.72 3.46 -10.39
C ILE A 835 81.51 3.65 -9.47
N SER A 836 80.82 4.80 -9.52
CA SER A 836 79.58 5.03 -8.75
C SER A 836 78.50 4.00 -9.12
N ARG A 837 78.34 3.68 -10.41
CA ARG A 837 77.46 2.60 -10.90
C ARG A 837 77.87 1.21 -10.36
N ARG A 838 79.17 0.92 -10.18
CA ARG A 838 79.64 -0.33 -9.56
C ARG A 838 79.37 -0.35 -8.05
N CYS A 839 79.68 0.76 -7.35
CA CYS A 839 79.45 0.91 -5.91
C CYS A 839 77.97 0.90 -5.51
N TYR A 840 77.04 1.23 -6.43
CA TYR A 840 75.62 1.33 -6.12
C TYR A 840 75.03 0.03 -5.53
N LYS A 841 75.48 -1.15 -5.98
CA LYS A 841 75.10 -2.45 -5.39
C LYS A 841 75.51 -2.59 -3.91
N TYR A 842 76.57 -1.91 -3.49
CA TYR A 842 77.25 -2.11 -2.20
C TYR A 842 76.96 -1.00 -1.17
N ILE A 843 76.12 -0.02 -1.50
CA ILE A 843 75.73 1.08 -0.58
C ILE A 843 75.21 0.57 0.77
N GLN A 844 74.47 -0.54 0.75
CA GLN A 844 73.89 -1.16 1.96
C GLN A 844 74.81 -2.22 2.61
N SER A 845 75.95 -2.55 1.99
CA SER A 845 76.90 -3.54 2.50
C SER A 845 77.77 -2.92 3.59
N ARG A 846 77.52 -3.31 4.83
CA ARG A 846 78.38 -2.98 5.98
C ARG A 846 79.74 -3.68 5.86
N PHE A 847 79.80 -4.91 5.34
CA PHE A 847 81.06 -5.61 5.13
C PHE A 847 81.96 -4.92 4.08
N PHE A 848 81.42 -4.53 2.90
CA PHE A 848 82.16 -3.74 1.92
C PHE A 848 82.57 -2.38 2.49
N ARG A 849 81.66 -1.72 3.22
CA ARG A 849 81.92 -0.43 3.85
C ARG A 849 83.00 -0.48 4.94
N ASN A 850 83.04 -1.52 5.77
CA ASN A 850 84.10 -1.70 6.76
C ASN A 850 85.48 -1.87 6.09
N ILE A 851 85.56 -2.54 4.93
CA ILE A 851 86.78 -2.62 4.13
C ILE A 851 87.15 -1.23 3.55
N PHE A 852 86.19 -0.49 2.99
CA PHE A 852 86.41 0.87 2.52
C PHE A 852 86.88 1.82 3.63
N GLU A 853 86.22 1.80 4.80
CA GLU A 853 86.52 2.65 5.96
C GLU A 853 87.93 2.37 6.52
N ASN A 854 88.40 1.12 6.49
CA ASN A 854 89.80 0.78 6.82
C ASN A 854 90.78 1.36 5.78
N TYR A 855 90.51 1.19 4.48
CA TYR A 855 91.43 1.62 3.41
C TYR A 855 91.51 3.14 3.25
N VAL A 856 90.40 3.86 3.48
CA VAL A 856 90.40 5.33 3.43
C VAL A 856 91.13 5.94 4.64
N GLN A 857 91.10 5.29 5.81
CA GLN A 857 91.87 5.72 6.98
C GLN A 857 93.39 5.50 6.81
N GLU A 858 93.80 4.45 6.08
CA GLU A 858 95.21 4.18 5.77
C GLU A 858 95.75 5.09 4.64
N ASP A 859 94.96 5.37 3.59
CA ASP A 859 95.40 6.19 2.45
C ASP A 859 95.24 7.70 2.68
N THR A 860 96.28 8.32 3.25
CA THR A 860 96.34 9.78 3.45
C THR A 860 96.35 10.61 2.15
N ALA A 861 96.55 9.99 0.97
CA ALA A 861 96.42 10.69 -0.31
C ALA A 861 94.96 10.76 -0.83
N ALA A 862 94.01 10.10 -0.16
CA ALA A 862 92.59 10.02 -0.52
C ALA A 862 91.78 11.32 -0.27
N THR A 863 92.35 12.48 -0.62
CA THR A 863 91.81 13.82 -0.31
C THR A 863 90.87 14.39 -1.37
N LYS A 864 90.68 13.71 -2.51
CA LYS A 864 89.82 14.16 -3.62
C LYS A 864 88.90 13.08 -4.15
N VAL A 865 87.68 13.47 -4.53
CA VAL A 865 86.65 12.60 -5.14
C VAL A 865 87.19 11.86 -6.37
N GLU A 866 87.97 12.52 -7.24
CA GLU A 866 88.58 11.87 -8.40
C GLU A 866 89.56 10.76 -8.00
N TYR A 867 90.33 10.96 -6.92
CA TYR A 867 91.27 9.96 -6.41
C TYR A 867 90.53 8.78 -5.77
N ILE A 868 89.49 9.05 -4.96
CA ILE A 868 88.59 8.03 -4.42
C ILE A 868 88.04 7.16 -5.55
N ALA A 869 87.50 7.81 -6.59
CA ALA A 869 86.85 7.16 -7.72
C ALA A 869 87.81 6.33 -8.59
N GLN A 870 89.00 6.86 -8.91
CA GLN A 870 89.90 6.26 -9.90
C GLN A 870 91.04 5.41 -9.32
N ARG A 871 91.36 5.54 -8.03
CA ARG A 871 92.49 4.82 -7.40
C ARG A 871 92.10 4.01 -6.17
N LEU A 872 91.52 4.65 -5.16
CA LEU A 872 91.20 3.96 -3.90
C LEU A 872 90.14 2.87 -4.12
N MET A 873 89.02 3.22 -4.75
CA MET A 873 87.88 2.32 -4.88
C MET A 873 88.16 1.06 -5.74
N PRO A 874 88.93 1.13 -6.85
CA PRO A 874 89.41 -0.06 -7.56
C PRO A 874 90.24 -1.03 -6.69
N GLU A 875 91.14 -0.53 -5.84
CA GLU A 875 91.92 -1.40 -4.92
C GLU A 875 91.05 -1.93 -3.77
N VAL A 876 90.09 -1.14 -3.27
CA VAL A 876 89.07 -1.60 -2.30
C VAL A 876 88.25 -2.77 -2.87
N PHE A 877 87.80 -2.69 -4.13
CA PHE A 877 87.13 -3.81 -4.80
C PHE A 877 88.02 -5.06 -4.87
N LYS A 878 89.25 -4.92 -5.37
CA LYS A 878 90.24 -6.01 -5.45
C LYS A 878 90.53 -6.65 -4.09
N LYS A 879 90.48 -5.89 -3.00
CA LYS A 879 90.62 -6.38 -1.62
C LYS A 879 89.35 -7.05 -1.10
N TYR A 880 88.17 -6.51 -1.40
CA TYR A 880 86.89 -7.18 -1.14
C TYR A 880 86.83 -8.54 -1.85
N ASP A 881 87.18 -8.59 -3.13
CA ASP A 881 87.25 -9.83 -3.94
C ASP A 881 88.23 -10.83 -3.30
N THR A 882 89.39 -10.36 -2.81
CA THR A 882 90.39 -11.17 -2.09
C THR A 882 89.85 -11.74 -0.77
N TYR A 883 89.10 -10.96 0.02
CA TYR A 883 88.49 -11.48 1.25
C TYR A 883 87.35 -12.47 0.97
N CYS A 884 86.54 -12.24 -0.07
CA CYS A 884 85.49 -13.18 -0.48
C CYS A 884 86.07 -14.56 -0.86
N GLU A 885 87.23 -14.59 -1.52
CA GLU A 885 87.98 -15.83 -1.78
C GLU A 885 88.43 -16.54 -0.49
N GLN A 886 88.94 -15.79 0.50
CA GLN A 886 89.42 -16.38 1.77
C GLN A 886 88.33 -17.10 2.57
N PHE A 887 87.05 -16.72 2.42
CA PHE A 887 85.94 -17.40 3.09
C PHE A 887 85.68 -18.84 2.57
N LYS A 888 86.31 -19.28 1.46
CA LYS A 888 86.32 -20.69 1.03
C LYS A 888 86.96 -21.64 2.04
N GLU A 889 87.88 -21.15 2.87
CA GLU A 889 88.44 -21.92 3.99
C GLU A 889 88.11 -21.30 5.36
N TRP A 890 86.92 -20.69 5.51
CA TRP A 890 86.50 -19.93 6.69
C TRP A 890 86.78 -20.64 8.03
N GLU A 891 86.66 -21.97 8.09
CA GLU A 891 86.91 -22.77 9.30
C GLU A 891 88.33 -22.61 9.88
N LYS A 892 89.29 -22.20 9.04
CA LYS A 892 90.70 -21.97 9.40
C LYS A 892 90.98 -20.53 9.85
N LEU A 893 90.14 -19.56 9.46
CA LEU A 893 90.33 -18.13 9.75
C LEU A 893 90.24 -17.84 11.26
N LYS A 894 90.96 -16.80 11.71
CA LYS A 894 90.88 -16.34 13.10
C LYS A 894 89.63 -15.51 13.34
N CYS A 895 89.15 -15.52 14.59
CA CYS A 895 88.07 -14.65 15.04
C CYS A 895 88.47 -13.17 14.95
N SER A 896 89.72 -12.81 15.30
CA SER A 896 90.24 -11.44 15.20
C SER A 896 90.12 -10.87 13.79
N ASP A 897 90.69 -11.61 12.83
CA ASP A 897 90.93 -11.16 11.46
C ASP A 897 89.59 -10.98 10.69
N ALA A 898 88.59 -11.82 11.02
CA ALA A 898 87.24 -11.69 10.48
C ALA A 898 86.38 -10.65 11.23
N SER A 899 86.53 -10.51 12.56
CA SER A 899 85.73 -9.55 13.35
C SER A 899 85.91 -8.11 12.89
N LEU A 900 87.11 -7.75 12.43
CA LEU A 900 87.43 -6.38 11.97
C LEU A 900 86.47 -5.94 10.84
N PHE A 901 86.20 -6.80 9.86
CA PHE A 901 85.34 -6.48 8.72
C PHE A 901 83.87 -6.90 8.90
N TRP A 902 83.56 -7.87 9.77
CA TRP A 902 82.18 -8.27 10.08
C TRP A 902 81.54 -7.51 11.27
N ASN A 903 82.25 -6.53 11.83
CA ASN A 903 81.73 -5.67 12.90
C ASN A 903 80.45 -4.92 12.46
N ASN A 904 79.47 -4.85 13.35
CA ASN A 904 78.15 -4.22 13.12
C ASN A 904 77.35 -4.76 11.90
N VAL A 905 77.72 -5.91 11.31
CA VAL A 905 76.90 -6.55 10.28
C VAL A 905 75.61 -7.11 10.90
N THR A 906 74.47 -6.60 10.44
CA THR A 906 73.12 -6.98 10.92
C THR A 906 72.44 -8.06 10.09
N ASP A 907 72.66 -8.09 8.77
CA ASP A 907 72.15 -9.15 7.88
C ASP A 907 73.30 -9.85 7.14
N VAL A 908 73.79 -10.93 7.76
CA VAL A 908 74.80 -11.82 7.19
C VAL A 908 74.35 -12.46 5.87
N ASN A 909 73.05 -12.65 5.65
CA ASN A 909 72.57 -13.29 4.41
C ASN A 909 72.66 -12.34 3.22
N ALA A 910 72.28 -11.07 3.40
CA ALA A 910 72.38 -10.04 2.37
C ALA A 910 73.84 -9.80 1.96
N GLU A 911 74.76 -9.72 2.93
CA GLU A 911 76.20 -9.57 2.65
C GLU A 911 76.76 -10.75 1.83
N LEU A 912 76.43 -11.99 2.20
CA LEU A 912 76.85 -13.18 1.47
C LEU A 912 76.20 -13.29 0.08
N ASP A 913 75.02 -12.69 -0.14
CA ASP A 913 74.38 -12.67 -1.46
C ASP A 913 74.95 -11.63 -2.43
N LEU A 914 75.70 -10.64 -1.92
CA LEU A 914 76.51 -9.69 -2.69
C LEU A 914 77.90 -10.26 -3.07
N MET A 915 78.37 -11.29 -2.36
CA MET A 915 79.61 -12.00 -2.69
C MET A 915 79.39 -12.93 -3.89
N GLU A 916 79.35 -12.35 -5.10
CA GLU A 916 79.06 -13.08 -6.36
C GLU A 916 79.93 -14.33 -6.54
N VAL A 917 81.20 -14.29 -6.08
CA VAL A 917 82.17 -15.39 -6.11
C VAL A 917 81.92 -16.50 -5.08
N TYR A 918 81.22 -16.20 -3.97
CA TYR A 918 81.04 -17.12 -2.84
C TYR A 918 79.62 -17.72 -2.75
N LYS A 919 78.67 -17.22 -3.55
CA LYS A 919 77.24 -17.49 -3.42
C LYS A 919 76.84 -18.98 -3.38
N GLU A 920 77.56 -19.82 -4.12
CA GLU A 920 77.33 -21.28 -4.17
C GLU A 920 77.83 -22.04 -2.92
N HIS A 921 78.71 -21.43 -2.12
CA HIS A 921 79.34 -22.03 -0.93
C HIS A 921 78.67 -21.58 0.39
N LYS A 922 77.48 -20.97 0.29
CA LYS A 922 76.68 -20.45 1.41
C LYS A 922 76.08 -21.61 2.24
N ASN A 923 76.63 -21.83 3.44
CA ASN A 923 76.20 -22.89 4.36
C ASN A 923 75.63 -22.31 5.66
N GLN A 924 74.53 -22.87 6.18
CA GLN A 924 73.91 -22.49 7.46
C GLN A 924 74.90 -22.46 8.64
N LYS A 925 75.88 -23.37 8.67
CA LYS A 925 76.93 -23.40 9.69
C LYS A 925 77.76 -22.10 9.71
N LEU A 926 78.15 -21.60 8.53
CA LEU A 926 78.89 -20.34 8.35
C LEU A 926 78.02 -19.13 8.69
N ILE A 927 76.76 -19.11 8.24
CA ILE A 927 75.82 -18.02 8.54
C ILE A 927 75.67 -17.86 10.07
N GLN A 928 75.50 -18.97 10.80
CA GLN A 928 75.47 -18.98 12.26
C GLN A 928 76.82 -18.53 12.88
N THR A 929 77.95 -18.94 12.31
CA THR A 929 79.27 -18.50 12.78
C THR A 929 79.46 -16.99 12.67
N LEU A 930 79.06 -16.39 11.56
CA LEU A 930 79.19 -14.94 11.32
C LEU A 930 78.15 -14.14 12.14
N ASP A 931 76.94 -14.67 12.31
CA ASP A 931 75.91 -14.11 13.20
C ASP A 931 76.34 -14.12 14.68
N TYR A 932 77.07 -15.15 15.12
CA TYR A 932 77.70 -15.17 16.44
C TYR A 932 78.94 -14.26 16.52
N LEU A 933 79.76 -14.19 15.45
CA LEU A 933 80.94 -13.33 15.34
C LEU A 933 80.59 -11.85 15.55
N SER A 934 79.57 -11.33 14.83
CA SER A 934 79.13 -9.94 14.98
C SER A 934 78.52 -9.62 16.35
N LYS A 935 78.21 -10.65 17.15
CA LYS A 935 77.66 -10.53 18.52
C LYS A 935 78.68 -10.77 19.62
N ILE A 936 79.95 -11.08 19.32
CA ILE A 936 81.00 -11.31 20.31
C ILE A 936 81.14 -10.11 21.27
N SER A 937 81.27 -8.89 20.74
CA SER A 937 81.44 -7.66 21.53
C SER A 937 80.28 -7.43 22.52
N HIS A 938 79.05 -7.65 22.06
CA HIS A 938 77.83 -7.55 22.86
C HIS A 938 77.79 -8.59 23.98
N TRP A 939 78.17 -9.84 23.69
CA TRP A 939 78.21 -10.91 24.70
C TRP A 939 79.35 -10.75 25.70
N THR A 940 80.54 -10.30 25.28
CA THR A 940 81.63 -9.97 26.21
C THR A 940 81.16 -8.95 27.25
N LYS A 941 80.57 -7.83 26.80
CA LYS A 941 80.05 -6.79 27.70
C LYS A 941 79.00 -7.34 28.67
N ARG A 942 78.04 -8.15 28.20
CA ARG A 942 77.01 -8.77 29.06
C ARG A 942 77.59 -9.67 30.13
N LEU A 943 78.61 -10.45 29.80
CA LEU A 943 79.24 -11.36 30.76
C LEU A 943 80.11 -10.59 31.78
N GLU A 944 80.68 -9.45 31.41
CA GLU A 944 81.32 -8.51 32.35
C GLU A 944 80.31 -7.80 33.27
N GLU A 945 79.16 -7.38 32.74
CA GLU A 945 78.04 -6.84 33.53
C GLU A 945 77.54 -7.89 34.55
N LEU A 946 77.41 -9.16 34.13
CA LEU A 946 77.08 -10.28 35.02
C LEU A 946 78.17 -10.56 36.05
N GLU A 947 79.45 -10.56 35.65
CA GLU A 947 80.58 -10.80 36.56
C GLU A 947 80.58 -9.81 37.74
N LYS A 948 80.31 -8.53 37.47
CA LYS A 948 80.09 -7.52 38.50
C LYS A 948 78.95 -7.89 39.44
N VAL A 949 77.77 -8.24 38.92
CA VAL A 949 76.59 -8.58 39.75
C VAL A 949 76.82 -9.83 40.60
N VAL A 950 77.44 -10.87 40.07
CA VAL A 950 77.79 -12.09 40.80
C VAL A 950 78.75 -11.78 41.97
N ASN A 951 79.66 -10.82 41.77
CA ASN A 951 80.57 -10.36 42.82
C ASN A 951 79.87 -9.45 43.86
N LEU A 952 79.02 -8.51 43.42
CA LEU A 952 78.22 -7.62 44.30
C LEU A 952 77.35 -8.41 45.29
N PHE A 953 76.64 -9.43 44.80
CA PHE A 953 75.80 -10.32 45.62
C PHE A 953 76.59 -11.44 46.30
N LYS A 954 77.94 -11.40 46.27
CA LYS A 954 78.85 -12.28 47.02
C LYS A 954 78.57 -13.79 46.77
N ILE A 955 78.15 -14.13 45.55
CA ILE A 955 77.69 -15.48 45.16
C ILE A 955 78.87 -16.47 45.18
N PRO A 956 78.70 -17.70 45.71
CA PRO A 956 79.78 -18.70 45.75
C PRO A 956 80.36 -19.02 44.37
N ARG A 957 81.68 -18.82 44.22
CA ARG A 957 82.43 -19.16 43.02
C ARG A 957 83.03 -20.57 43.11
N ILE A 958 83.05 -21.27 41.99
CA ILE A 958 83.84 -22.49 41.78
C ILE A 958 85.07 -22.10 40.96
N GLU A 959 86.24 -22.66 41.29
CA GLU A 959 87.45 -22.41 40.52
C GLU A 959 87.27 -22.86 39.06
N ASN A 960 87.55 -21.95 38.11
CA ASN A 960 87.22 -22.11 36.69
C ASN A 960 85.72 -22.38 36.41
N ASP A 961 84.81 -21.56 36.94
CA ASP A 961 83.40 -21.57 36.55
C ASP A 961 83.16 -21.27 35.05
N TRP A 962 81.91 -21.44 34.59
CA TRP A 962 81.54 -21.27 33.17
C TRP A 962 81.62 -19.82 32.70
N LEU A 963 81.42 -18.83 33.58
CA LEU A 963 81.43 -17.41 33.25
C LEU A 963 82.86 -16.95 32.95
N ASN A 964 83.79 -17.31 33.84
CA ASN A 964 85.21 -17.01 33.70
C ASN A 964 85.82 -17.74 32.48
N LYS A 965 85.41 -19.00 32.23
CA LYS A 965 85.75 -19.73 30.99
C LYS A 965 85.24 -19.03 29.73
N SER A 966 84.03 -18.47 29.77
CA SER A 966 83.41 -17.80 28.63
C SER A 966 84.06 -16.46 28.32
N LEU A 967 84.32 -15.65 29.34
CA LEU A 967 85.08 -14.40 29.21
C LEU A 967 86.50 -14.65 28.68
N LYS A 968 87.17 -15.72 29.13
CA LYS A 968 88.49 -16.12 28.61
C LYS A 968 88.45 -16.62 27.16
N PHE A 969 87.35 -17.22 26.69
CA PHE A 969 87.20 -17.59 25.29
C PHE A 969 86.95 -16.37 24.39
N LEU A 970 86.10 -15.44 24.82
CA LEU A 970 85.73 -14.24 24.06
C LEU A 970 86.85 -13.18 23.96
N LYS A 971 87.85 -13.26 24.85
CA LYS A 971 89.03 -12.37 24.88
C LYS A 971 90.32 -13.04 24.34
N ASP A 972 90.19 -14.07 23.51
CA ASP A 972 91.32 -14.82 22.95
C ASP A 972 91.37 -14.74 21.42
N ASP A 973 92.21 -13.84 20.92
CA ASP A 973 92.40 -13.56 19.49
C ASP A 973 92.93 -14.75 18.67
N SER A 974 93.43 -15.81 19.33
CA SER A 974 93.94 -17.00 18.64
C SER A 974 92.86 -17.98 18.17
N LYS A 975 91.59 -17.76 18.56
CA LYS A 975 90.47 -18.65 18.26
C LYS A 975 90.13 -18.69 16.76
N LYS A 976 89.67 -19.85 16.29
CA LYS A 976 89.23 -20.06 14.90
C LYS A 976 87.72 -19.96 14.77
N LEU A 977 87.23 -19.48 13.62
CA LEU A 977 85.80 -19.37 13.33
C LEU A 977 85.04 -20.70 13.52
N SER A 978 85.66 -21.83 13.16
CA SER A 978 85.11 -23.18 13.38
C SER A 978 84.77 -23.52 14.83
N GLN A 979 85.37 -22.82 15.81
CA GLN A 979 85.17 -23.05 17.25
C GLN A 979 84.00 -22.23 17.83
N ILE A 980 83.52 -21.21 17.11
CA ILE A 980 82.49 -20.27 17.58
C ILE A 980 81.16 -20.98 17.86
N ASN A 981 80.64 -21.79 16.93
CA ASN A 981 79.32 -22.41 17.11
C ASN A 981 79.32 -23.40 18.29
N SER A 982 80.40 -24.17 18.47
CA SER A 982 80.56 -25.04 19.65
C SER A 982 80.64 -24.27 20.96
N PHE A 983 81.28 -23.09 20.97
CA PHE A 983 81.33 -22.22 22.13
C PHE A 983 79.94 -21.63 22.44
N PHE A 984 79.27 -21.02 21.45
CA PHE A 984 77.97 -20.39 21.67
C PHE A 984 76.87 -21.41 22.04
N ASN A 985 76.90 -22.64 21.52
CA ASN A 985 76.02 -23.71 22.00
C ASN A 985 76.24 -24.02 23.49
N CYS A 986 77.49 -24.01 23.97
CA CYS A 986 77.80 -24.18 25.39
C CYS A 986 77.35 -22.96 26.22
N LEU A 987 77.64 -21.74 25.76
CA LEU A 987 77.23 -20.50 26.43
C LEU A 987 75.70 -20.40 26.55
N ASN A 988 74.97 -20.60 25.45
CA ASN A 988 73.51 -20.54 25.38
C ASN A 988 72.84 -21.49 26.38
N ASN A 989 73.38 -22.70 26.58
CA ASN A 989 72.86 -23.63 27.59
C ASN A 989 72.97 -23.05 29.01
N ASN A 990 74.12 -22.45 29.37
CA ASN A 990 74.34 -21.86 30.69
C ASN A 990 73.48 -20.60 30.95
N ILE A 991 73.20 -19.81 29.92
CA ILE A 991 72.42 -18.56 30.03
C ILE A 991 70.93 -18.70 29.66
N SER A 992 70.47 -19.90 29.28
CA SER A 992 69.12 -20.20 28.80
C SER A 992 67.99 -19.68 29.72
N ASN A 993 68.25 -19.61 31.03
CA ASN A 993 67.31 -19.12 32.04
C ASN A 993 67.17 -17.58 32.08
N ALA A 994 68.04 -16.81 31.41
CA ALA A 994 68.10 -15.35 31.48
C ALA A 994 67.57 -14.69 30.19
N ASN A 995 66.32 -14.23 30.24
CA ASN A 995 65.67 -13.47 29.15
C ASN A 995 66.19 -12.02 29.05
N GLN A 996 65.80 -11.31 27.97
CA GLN A 996 66.25 -9.93 27.69
C GLN A 996 66.04 -8.96 28.87
N GLU A 997 64.91 -9.07 29.58
CA GLU A 997 64.61 -8.24 30.76
C GLU A 997 65.49 -8.58 31.96
N CYS A 998 65.89 -9.85 32.12
CA CYS A 998 66.90 -10.24 33.10
C CYS A 998 68.26 -9.62 32.77
N TRP A 999 68.64 -9.52 31.49
CA TRP A 999 69.86 -8.84 31.07
C TRP A 999 69.82 -7.32 31.29
N LYS A 1000 68.66 -6.66 31.12
CA LYS A 1000 68.48 -5.26 31.56
C LYS A 1000 68.68 -5.12 33.08
N LEU A 1001 68.05 -5.99 33.87
CA LEU A 1001 68.18 -6.00 35.33
C LEU A 1001 69.65 -6.20 35.77
N ILE A 1002 70.37 -7.12 35.14
CA ILE A 1002 71.81 -7.35 35.37
C ILE A 1002 72.61 -6.09 35.04
N LYS A 1003 72.35 -5.43 33.90
CA LYS A 1003 73.02 -4.17 33.55
C LYS A 1003 72.79 -3.10 34.61
N GLU A 1004 71.55 -2.84 35.06
CA GLU A 1004 71.31 -1.78 36.05
C GLU A 1004 71.92 -2.13 37.42
N LEU A 1005 71.82 -3.40 37.86
CA LEU A 1005 72.51 -3.88 39.07
C LEU A 1005 74.04 -3.73 38.97
N SER A 1006 74.64 -3.97 37.81
CA SER A 1006 76.10 -3.87 37.59
C SER A 1006 76.67 -2.45 37.73
N ASN A 1007 75.78 -1.44 37.72
CA ASN A 1007 76.11 -0.02 37.90
C ASN A 1007 75.59 0.54 39.24
N ALA A 1008 75.05 -0.31 40.12
CA ALA A 1008 74.37 0.08 41.35
C ALA A 1008 75.17 -0.15 42.64
N ASP A 1009 76.49 -0.35 42.57
CA ASP A 1009 77.39 -0.68 43.69
C ASP A 1009 77.18 0.19 44.96
N GLY A 1010 77.21 1.52 44.82
CA GLY A 1010 76.96 2.45 45.93
C GLY A 1010 75.52 2.39 46.48
N PHE A 1011 74.54 2.03 45.65
CA PHE A 1011 73.16 1.83 46.07
C PHE A 1011 72.93 0.49 46.75
N ILE A 1012 73.51 -0.61 46.27
CA ILE A 1012 73.48 -1.92 46.93
C ILE A 1012 74.20 -1.84 48.29
N SER A 1013 75.31 -1.10 48.37
CA SER A 1013 75.98 -0.79 49.64
C SER A 1013 75.07 -0.03 50.62
N PHE A 1014 74.30 0.95 50.14
CA PHE A 1014 73.29 1.63 50.96
C PHE A 1014 72.13 0.68 51.37
N LEU A 1015 71.73 -0.26 50.51
CA LEU A 1015 70.76 -1.30 50.88
C LEU A 1015 71.31 -2.22 51.99
N GLU A 1016 72.61 -2.53 52.02
CA GLU A 1016 73.26 -3.28 53.11
C GLU A 1016 73.23 -2.50 54.45
N GLU A 1017 73.41 -1.18 54.43
CA GLU A 1017 73.34 -0.35 55.65
C GLU A 1017 71.94 -0.28 56.27
N ILE A 1018 70.89 -0.25 55.44
CA ILE A 1018 69.50 -0.10 55.92
C ILE A 1018 68.78 -1.43 56.17
N VAL A 1019 69.43 -2.60 56.03
CA VAL A 1019 68.81 -3.95 56.07
C VAL A 1019 67.76 -4.11 57.17
N GLU A 1020 68.13 -3.90 58.43
CA GLU A 1020 67.28 -4.23 59.59
C GLU A 1020 66.23 -3.16 59.93
N HIS A 1021 66.31 -1.98 59.30
CA HIS A 1021 65.51 -0.80 59.64
C HIS A 1021 64.19 -0.73 58.85
N ASP A 1022 63.05 -0.38 59.49
CA ASP A 1022 61.81 -0.10 58.76
C ASP A 1022 61.85 1.31 58.14
N ILE A 1023 62.02 1.32 56.82
CA ILE A 1023 62.18 2.54 56.03
C ILE A 1023 60.86 3.14 55.52
N LYS A 1024 59.68 2.62 55.90
CA LYS A 1024 58.39 3.20 55.47
C LYS A 1024 58.23 4.67 55.87
N ASN A 1025 58.75 5.05 57.03
CA ASN A 1025 58.66 6.41 57.57
C ASN A 1025 59.46 7.46 56.76
N LEU A 1026 60.30 7.04 55.80
CA LEU A 1026 61.01 7.95 54.89
C LEU A 1026 60.08 8.73 53.96
N ILE A 1027 58.90 8.20 53.62
CA ILE A 1027 57.95 8.88 52.72
C ILE A 1027 57.54 10.23 53.35
N ASN A 1028 57.12 10.19 54.61
CA ASN A 1028 56.73 11.35 55.41
C ASN A 1028 57.86 12.39 55.63
N GLY A 1029 59.11 12.07 55.27
CA GLY A 1029 60.26 12.98 55.38
C GLY A 1029 60.71 13.60 54.05
N VAL A 1030 60.02 13.33 52.94
CA VAL A 1030 60.29 13.98 51.64
C VAL A 1030 59.76 15.42 51.65
N ASP A 1031 58.53 15.65 52.11
CA ASP A 1031 57.93 16.99 52.19
C ASP A 1031 58.70 17.93 53.13
N ASP A 1032 59.16 17.42 54.28
CA ASP A 1032 59.93 18.13 55.32
C ASP A 1032 61.30 18.66 54.82
N HIS A 1033 61.76 18.22 53.65
CA HIS A 1033 63.06 18.52 53.06
C HIS A 1033 62.95 19.02 51.59
N SER A 1034 61.76 19.49 51.19
CA SER A 1034 61.36 19.74 49.79
C SER A 1034 62.01 20.94 49.08
N ASP A 1035 62.84 21.75 49.76
CA ASP A 1035 63.58 22.87 49.15
C ASP A 1035 64.61 22.41 48.10
N GLU A 1036 65.18 21.21 48.23
CA GLU A 1036 66.02 20.57 47.21
C GLU A 1036 65.25 19.43 46.51
N ARG A 1037 64.65 19.73 45.35
CA ARG A 1037 63.78 18.83 44.56
C ARG A 1037 64.51 17.64 43.86
N LEU A 1038 65.39 16.94 44.57
CA LEU A 1038 66.21 15.82 44.06
C LEU A 1038 65.65 14.42 44.36
N VAL A 1039 64.63 14.31 45.23
CA VAL A 1039 63.96 13.06 45.61
C VAL A 1039 62.45 13.32 45.70
N GLN A 1040 61.63 12.40 45.21
CA GLN A 1040 60.16 12.46 45.28
C GLN A 1040 59.62 11.27 46.10
N GLU A 1041 58.36 11.33 46.53
CA GLU A 1041 57.71 10.21 47.24
C GLU A 1041 57.76 8.92 46.42
N ASP A 1042 57.57 8.98 45.10
CA ASP A 1042 57.70 7.84 44.18
C ASP A 1042 59.12 7.23 44.19
N THR A 1043 60.17 8.04 44.41
CA THR A 1043 61.55 7.57 44.58
C THR A 1043 61.70 6.76 45.87
N VAL A 1044 61.05 7.18 46.96
CA VAL A 1044 61.07 6.48 48.26
C VAL A 1044 60.16 5.24 48.26
N SER A 1045 59.00 5.33 47.63
CA SER A 1045 58.12 4.18 47.35
C SER A 1045 58.86 3.12 46.51
N SER A 1046 59.64 3.56 45.51
CA SER A 1046 60.53 2.70 44.74
C SER A 1046 61.63 2.08 45.61
N LEU A 1047 62.28 2.85 46.51
CA LEU A 1047 63.29 2.35 47.44
C LEU A 1047 62.72 1.23 48.34
N ILE A 1048 61.53 1.43 48.89
CA ILE A 1048 60.84 0.46 49.75
C ILE A 1048 60.56 -0.84 48.98
N GLN A 1049 60.03 -0.74 47.76
CA GLN A 1049 59.76 -1.90 46.90
C GLN A 1049 61.05 -2.63 46.48
N VAL A 1050 62.09 -1.89 46.08
CA VAL A 1050 63.40 -2.44 45.69
C VAL A 1050 64.06 -3.15 46.88
N LYS A 1051 64.05 -2.56 48.08
CA LYS A 1051 64.53 -3.22 49.31
C LYS A 1051 63.78 -4.52 49.57
N GLN A 1052 62.44 -4.49 49.54
CA GLN A 1052 61.61 -5.69 49.77
C GLN A 1052 61.92 -6.83 48.78
N ILE A 1053 62.25 -6.50 47.53
CA ILE A 1053 62.50 -7.49 46.47
C ILE A 1053 63.95 -8.00 46.46
N LEU A 1054 64.95 -7.15 46.75
CA LEU A 1054 66.37 -7.54 46.74
C LEU A 1054 66.88 -8.09 48.08
N LEU A 1055 66.32 -7.69 49.22
CA LEU A 1055 66.78 -8.15 50.53
C LEU A 1055 66.75 -9.69 50.72
N PRO A 1056 65.75 -10.44 50.21
CA PRO A 1056 65.76 -11.91 50.24
C PRO A 1056 66.88 -12.57 49.42
N PHE A 1057 67.53 -11.82 48.52
CA PHE A 1057 68.69 -12.27 47.75
C PHE A 1057 70.00 -11.94 48.46
N MET A 1058 70.09 -10.75 49.08
CA MET A 1058 71.27 -10.32 49.83
C MET A 1058 71.47 -11.15 51.11
N ASN A 1059 70.38 -11.50 51.81
CA ASN A 1059 70.42 -12.34 53.02
C ASN A 1059 70.53 -13.86 52.72
N LYS A 1060 70.64 -14.28 51.45
CA LYS A 1060 70.49 -15.68 51.01
C LYS A 1060 71.77 -16.51 51.19
N ASN A 1061 72.33 -16.52 52.40
CA ASN A 1061 73.52 -17.27 52.74
C ASN A 1061 73.34 -18.79 52.50
N LYS A 1062 74.05 -19.30 51.47
CA LYS A 1062 74.20 -20.72 51.06
C LYS A 1062 72.99 -21.36 50.36
N ARG A 1063 72.98 -21.38 49.01
CA ARG A 1063 72.83 -22.62 48.18
C ARG A 1063 72.73 -22.42 46.65
N ASP A 1064 72.54 -21.21 46.14
CA ASP A 1064 72.42 -20.98 44.69
C ASP A 1064 73.81 -20.88 44.01
N ASP A 1065 73.98 -21.54 42.87
CA ASP A 1065 75.11 -21.32 41.95
C ASP A 1065 74.79 -20.22 40.92
N ILE A 1066 75.73 -19.88 40.02
CA ILE A 1066 75.53 -18.79 39.03
C ILE A 1066 74.30 -19.04 38.13
N ALA A 1067 74.04 -20.29 37.75
CA ALA A 1067 72.88 -20.64 36.92
C ALA A 1067 71.55 -20.52 37.69
N SER A 1068 71.53 -20.95 38.95
CA SER A 1068 70.39 -20.84 39.86
C SER A 1068 70.10 -19.38 40.24
N PHE A 1069 71.15 -18.57 40.40
CA PHE A 1069 71.07 -17.13 40.63
C PHE A 1069 70.46 -16.41 39.41
N LEU A 1070 70.93 -16.70 38.19
CA LEU A 1070 70.34 -16.18 36.94
C LEU A 1070 68.87 -16.57 36.78
N ALA A 1071 68.53 -17.84 37.02
CA ALA A 1071 67.15 -18.31 36.97
C ALA A 1071 66.26 -17.60 38.00
N SER A 1072 66.80 -17.34 39.19
CA SER A 1072 66.09 -16.62 40.24
C SER A 1072 65.89 -15.15 39.88
N LEU A 1073 66.91 -14.43 39.37
CA LEU A 1073 66.78 -13.06 38.84
C LEU A 1073 65.73 -12.96 37.72
N SER A 1074 65.71 -13.92 36.77
CA SER A 1074 64.68 -13.93 35.72
C SER A 1074 63.27 -14.18 36.28
N ASN A 1075 63.14 -14.94 37.37
CA ASN A 1075 61.87 -15.11 38.07
C ASN A 1075 61.45 -13.89 38.90
N ILE A 1076 62.38 -13.02 39.33
CA ILE A 1076 62.03 -11.70 39.89
C ILE A 1076 61.45 -10.80 38.80
N ILE A 1077 62.18 -10.60 37.70
CA ILE A 1077 61.79 -9.60 36.67
C ILE A 1077 60.47 -9.99 35.97
N LYS A 1078 60.16 -11.29 35.85
CA LYS A 1078 58.83 -11.77 35.42
C LYS A 1078 57.69 -11.36 36.37
N LYS A 1079 57.96 -11.24 37.67
CA LYS A 1079 56.98 -10.81 38.69
C LYS A 1079 56.92 -9.29 38.88
N ASN A 1080 58.04 -8.60 38.65
CA ASN A 1080 58.19 -7.16 38.84
C ASN A 1080 58.93 -6.52 37.65
N PRO A 1081 58.29 -6.33 36.47
CA PRO A 1081 58.98 -5.85 35.27
C PRO A 1081 59.67 -4.49 35.44
N THR A 1082 59.07 -3.58 36.21
CA THR A 1082 59.61 -2.24 36.49
C THR A 1082 60.73 -2.21 37.54
N LEU A 1083 61.22 -3.37 38.00
CA LEU A 1083 62.29 -3.43 39.02
C LEU A 1083 63.59 -2.77 38.56
N GLY A 1084 64.00 -2.97 37.30
CA GLY A 1084 65.22 -2.36 36.75
C GLY A 1084 65.17 -0.83 36.76
N GLU A 1085 64.02 -0.27 36.38
CA GLU A 1085 63.75 1.18 36.37
C GLU A 1085 63.80 1.75 37.80
N LYS A 1086 63.18 1.05 38.76
CA LYS A 1086 63.20 1.43 40.17
C LYS A 1086 64.61 1.35 40.78
N ILE A 1087 65.40 0.34 40.43
CA ILE A 1087 66.81 0.26 40.83
C ILE A 1087 67.61 1.43 40.24
N ALA A 1088 67.43 1.76 38.96
CA ALA A 1088 68.11 2.88 38.32
C ALA A 1088 67.75 4.22 38.99
N LEU A 1089 66.45 4.46 39.27
CA LEU A 1089 65.95 5.65 39.96
C LEU A 1089 66.48 5.76 41.40
N CYS A 1090 66.49 4.67 42.17
CA CYS A 1090 67.06 4.67 43.51
C CYS A 1090 68.59 4.81 43.49
N ASN A 1091 69.27 4.33 42.44
CA ASN A 1091 70.71 4.47 42.27
C ASN A 1091 71.13 5.90 41.91
N SER A 1092 70.41 6.58 41.00
CA SER A 1092 70.69 8.00 40.69
C SER A 1092 70.52 8.91 41.91
N CYS A 1093 69.63 8.55 42.83
CA CYS A 1093 69.34 9.34 44.04
C CYS A 1093 69.95 8.73 45.32
N HIS A 1094 70.80 7.71 45.27
CA HIS A 1094 71.15 6.92 46.48
C HIS A 1094 71.85 7.73 47.57
N ILE A 1095 72.69 8.71 47.19
CA ILE A 1095 73.35 9.61 48.15
C ILE A 1095 72.32 10.51 48.85
N ALA A 1096 71.35 11.05 48.11
CA ALA A 1096 70.28 11.87 48.68
C ALA A 1096 69.36 11.03 49.59
N LEU A 1097 68.94 9.84 49.15
CA LEU A 1097 68.15 8.89 49.96
C LEU A 1097 68.88 8.49 51.26
N ARG A 1098 70.20 8.29 51.20
CA ARG A 1098 71.05 7.97 52.36
C ARG A 1098 71.22 9.15 53.32
N ASN A 1099 71.24 10.38 52.81
CA ASN A 1099 71.28 11.60 53.62
C ASN A 1099 69.93 11.88 54.29
N ILE A 1100 68.81 11.75 53.56
CA ILE A 1100 67.45 11.85 54.13
C ILE A 1100 67.26 10.78 55.23
N TYR A 1101 67.71 9.54 54.99
CA TYR A 1101 67.65 8.48 56.00
C TYR A 1101 68.40 8.85 57.29
N LYS A 1102 69.63 9.39 57.18
CA LYS A 1102 70.38 9.90 58.35
C LYS A 1102 69.68 11.05 59.04
N ASN A 1103 69.21 12.06 58.30
CA ASN A 1103 68.51 13.21 58.87
C ASN A 1103 67.21 12.83 59.61
N ILE A 1104 66.50 11.79 59.18
CA ILE A 1104 65.31 11.27 59.85
C ILE A 1104 65.68 10.40 61.06
N SER A 1105 66.74 9.58 60.96
CA SER A 1105 67.28 8.82 62.10
C SER A 1105 67.73 9.74 63.24
N ASP A 1106 68.43 10.83 62.89
CA ASP A 1106 69.05 11.77 63.83
C ASP A 1106 68.23 13.06 64.02
N ARG A 1107 66.92 13.02 63.69
CA ARG A 1107 66.01 14.18 63.62
C ARG A 1107 66.00 15.05 64.89
N GLY A 1108 66.29 14.46 66.05
CA GLY A 1108 66.42 15.17 67.33
C GLY A 1108 67.60 16.15 67.38
N GLU A 1109 68.78 15.77 66.89
CA GLU A 1109 69.94 16.66 66.86
C GLU A 1109 69.86 17.67 65.70
N VAL A 1110 69.39 17.24 64.52
CA VAL A 1110 69.18 18.15 63.38
C VAL A 1110 68.20 19.27 63.74
N THR A 1111 67.15 18.98 64.52
CA THR A 1111 66.20 19.98 65.00
C THR A 1111 66.82 20.93 66.02
N LYS A 1112 67.63 20.44 66.98
CA LYS A 1112 68.41 21.31 67.89
C LYS A 1112 69.31 22.26 67.13
N GLU A 1113 70.04 21.78 66.12
CA GLU A 1113 71.00 22.60 65.37
C GLU A 1113 70.30 23.67 64.52
N LYS A 1114 69.15 23.36 63.90
CA LYS A 1114 68.30 24.37 63.23
C LYS A 1114 67.80 25.44 64.21
N ILE A 1115 67.28 25.05 65.38
CA ILE A 1115 66.84 25.99 66.42
C ILE A 1115 68.00 26.89 66.89
N LYS A 1116 69.16 26.29 67.17
CA LYS A 1116 70.38 26.99 67.60
C LYS A 1116 70.86 28.02 66.57
N ASN A 1117 70.82 27.69 65.27
CA ASN A 1117 71.21 28.62 64.21
C ASN A 1117 70.23 29.78 64.02
N ALA A 1118 68.91 29.53 64.09
CA ALA A 1118 67.90 30.60 64.06
C ALA A 1118 68.07 31.57 65.24
N VAL A 1119 68.22 31.03 66.46
CA VAL A 1119 68.44 31.82 67.69
C VAL A 1119 69.73 32.66 67.66
N LEU A 1120 70.72 32.30 66.84
CA LEU A 1120 72.00 33.02 66.74
C LEU A 1120 72.08 34.04 65.59
N ASN A 1121 71.36 33.82 64.48
CA ASN A 1121 71.54 34.62 63.25
C ASN A 1121 70.29 35.39 62.80
N GLY A 1122 69.10 35.12 63.37
CA GLY A 1122 67.82 35.74 62.98
C GLY A 1122 66.81 34.71 62.46
#